data_AF-A0A9P3A6N5-F1
#
_entry.id   AF-A0A9P3A6N5-F1
#
_cell.length_a   1.000
_cell.length_b   1.000
_cell.length_c   1.000
_cell.angle_alpha   90.00
_cell.angle_beta   90.00
_cell.angle_gamma   90.00
#
_symmetry.space_group_name_H-M   'P 1'
#
loop_
_entity.id
_entity.type
_entity.pdbx_description
1 polymer ?
#
loop_
_entity_poly.entity_id
_entity_poly.type
_entity_poly.pdbx_seq_one_letter_code
_entity_poly.pdbx_strand_id
1 'polypeptide(L)'
;MSPHRRLSVYSRRHPTQVQDIFLGLAFMLHPPDPSTPAARDPHMRVLEYTTVLNDGTGVLESETFHMDFRLADGDDPERNAPEVRKLMGELTHLVGKLQEEKGMNVRLVAVAEPVPNEIRAQRHVEFAGTVWLHIDAIPRFVTTPATSIFTRLPTPSTQASATSAVAAAIKHLHPATHAATTADVDPETHEVLVDCAGQVRLCTIAQYEESTSPELWKRFIALSSLLRQNDISIAFFSATPQGGGVALMRHALIRLWRMVGVKVQWFVPEGHPNVFDVTKRKIHNVLQGVAARGIEMSDKDKEWFEIWIEQNYEHFWSQGALDASLIVIDDPQLTALIPIIKKTRPGTRIVFRSHIQIQAELTDTPDTPQFRTWNYLYKFVKQADLFLAHPVKAFVPKNVLDNMAVLYMAPSSDPLDGLNKPYGTASVHYFRERFNSLSAKQCGVTIEWYRGYICQIARFDPSKGIEILLEAYLKFRRLLERVHSPPEHGGPQLIIMGHGSVDDPDGQVIYNASVLMSKILATTEYEPIKDDVSIVRAPPSDSLLGCILQGAWVATQLSTREGFEVKVTEAINKRVPIIASDAGGIPLQVQHGKNGWIVPSGQSEPVAQLLLDIHEGHAQVTRPLEKSHELEGHRSDPNAVAESFARDFARPYPKVHADENATSEDFWTVGNATRWMLVAARLIGLEPEHLGKERGGPVPDSKTDGHVQKMEQEMEVLRSMEVGEKLHGKVVDGRNVWKMVMGSDMLPGEAELR
;
A
#
# COMPACT_ATOMS: atom_id res chain seq x y z
N MET A 1 -23.62 -21.29 -34.78
CA MET A 1 -23.94 -20.34 -33.69
C MET A 1 -24.44 -21.15 -32.51
N SER A 2 -23.59 -21.37 -31.50
CA SER A 2 -24.06 -21.88 -30.21
C SER A 2 -24.92 -20.79 -29.57
N PRO A 3 -26.04 -21.10 -28.90
CA PRO A 3 -26.79 -20.08 -28.18
C PRO A 3 -25.93 -19.66 -26.97
N HIS A 4 -25.17 -18.58 -27.14
CA HIS A 4 -24.49 -17.92 -26.03
C HIS A 4 -25.56 -17.58 -24.99
N ARG A 5 -25.45 -18.19 -23.81
CA ARG A 5 -26.41 -18.00 -22.72
C ARG A 5 -26.30 -16.56 -22.23
N ARG A 6 -27.45 -15.91 -22.03
CA ARG A 6 -27.56 -14.63 -21.31
C ARG A 6 -26.93 -14.79 -19.92
N LEU A 7 -26.40 -13.71 -19.34
CA LEU A 7 -25.98 -13.65 -17.92
C LEU A 7 -27.20 -13.91 -17.04
N SER A 8 -27.52 -15.19 -16.88
CA SER A 8 -28.65 -15.62 -16.09
C SER A 8 -28.20 -15.60 -14.65
N VAL A 9 -28.55 -14.52 -13.97
CA VAL A 9 -28.53 -14.49 -12.51
C VAL A 9 -29.46 -15.58 -11.92
N TYR A 10 -30.36 -16.15 -12.74
CA TYR A 10 -31.24 -17.27 -12.38
C TYR A 10 -30.63 -18.67 -12.59
N SER A 11 -29.38 -18.77 -13.05
CA SER A 11 -28.68 -20.05 -13.18
C SER A 11 -28.40 -20.64 -11.80
N ARG A 12 -29.01 -21.79 -11.46
CA ARG A 12 -28.84 -22.46 -10.16
C ARG A 12 -27.55 -23.29 -10.02
N ARG A 13 -26.61 -23.19 -10.97
CA ARG A 13 -25.34 -23.93 -10.87
C ARG A 13 -24.41 -23.21 -9.89
N HIS A 14 -24.21 -23.81 -8.74
CA HIS A 14 -23.24 -23.36 -7.75
C HIS A 14 -21.90 -24.02 -8.09
N PRO A 15 -20.80 -23.27 -8.24
CA PRO A 15 -19.49 -23.88 -8.33
C PRO A 15 -19.19 -24.64 -7.03
N THR A 16 -18.56 -25.81 -7.14
CA THR A 16 -18.21 -26.66 -5.99
C THR A 16 -17.01 -26.14 -5.21
N GLN A 17 -16.33 -25.11 -5.73
CA GLN A 17 -15.19 -24.44 -5.12
C GLN A 17 -15.27 -22.94 -5.37
N VAL A 18 -14.71 -22.17 -4.44
CA VAL A 18 -14.45 -20.73 -4.57
C VAL A 18 -13.64 -20.49 -5.85
N GLN A 19 -14.20 -19.72 -6.79
CA GLN A 19 -13.59 -19.47 -8.10
C GLN A 19 -13.35 -17.98 -8.32
N ASP A 20 -12.12 -17.64 -8.72
CA ASP A 20 -11.79 -16.31 -9.23
C ASP A 20 -12.38 -16.14 -10.63
N ILE A 21 -13.07 -15.03 -10.87
CA ILE A 21 -13.65 -14.67 -12.16
C ILE A 21 -13.15 -13.29 -12.61
N PHE A 22 -13.14 -13.09 -13.92
CA PHE A 22 -12.69 -11.86 -14.56
C PHE A 22 -13.83 -11.27 -15.38
N LEU A 23 -14.10 -9.98 -15.18
CA LEU A 23 -15.17 -9.26 -15.84
C LEU A 23 -14.61 -8.39 -16.97
N GLY A 24 -15.16 -8.53 -18.17
CA GLY A 24 -14.89 -7.65 -19.31
C GLY A 24 -16.01 -6.66 -19.50
N LEU A 25 -15.67 -5.39 -19.71
CA LEU A 25 -16.61 -4.31 -20.02
C LEU A 25 -16.20 -3.63 -21.32
N ALA A 26 -17.19 -3.31 -22.15
CA ALA A 26 -17.01 -2.43 -23.30
C ALA A 26 -18.24 -1.54 -23.44
N PHE A 27 -17.99 -0.28 -23.80
CA PHE A 27 -19.02 0.75 -23.89
C PHE A 27 -19.09 1.29 -25.32
N MET A 28 -20.30 1.60 -25.79
CA MET A 28 -20.54 2.26 -27.06
C MET A 28 -21.71 3.22 -26.90
N LEU A 29 -21.48 4.51 -27.16
CA LEU A 29 -22.53 5.51 -27.15
C LEU A 29 -23.07 5.67 -28.58
N HIS A 30 -24.33 5.29 -28.78
CA HIS A 30 -24.96 5.37 -30.10
C HIS A 30 -25.39 6.81 -30.44
N PRO A 31 -25.30 7.21 -31.72
CA PRO A 31 -25.91 8.46 -32.17
C PRO A 31 -27.42 8.42 -31.95
N PRO A 32 -28.10 9.59 -31.86
CA PRO A 32 -29.54 9.63 -31.65
C PRO A 32 -30.27 8.91 -32.78
N ASP A 33 -31.15 7.98 -32.44
CA ASP A 33 -31.96 7.23 -33.41
C ASP A 33 -33.23 8.04 -33.76
N PRO A 34 -33.36 8.55 -35.00
CA PRO A 34 -34.49 9.36 -35.43
C PRO A 34 -35.84 8.61 -35.44
N SER A 35 -35.84 7.28 -35.27
CA SER A 35 -37.05 6.44 -35.27
C SER A 35 -37.68 6.21 -33.90
N THR A 36 -37.03 6.63 -32.81
CA THR A 36 -37.50 6.41 -31.43
C THR A 36 -38.20 7.65 -30.85
N PRO A 37 -39.11 7.51 -29.86
CA PRO A 37 -39.72 8.67 -29.17
C PRO A 37 -38.69 9.59 -28.49
N ALA A 38 -37.52 9.03 -28.12
CA ALA A 38 -36.36 9.74 -27.59
C ALA A 38 -35.72 10.72 -28.60
N ALA A 39 -35.99 10.57 -29.91
CA ALA A 39 -35.53 11.48 -30.97
C ALA A 39 -36.01 12.93 -30.81
N ARG A 40 -36.99 13.18 -29.93
CA ARG A 40 -37.49 14.54 -29.63
C ARG A 40 -36.58 15.32 -28.68
N ASP A 41 -35.68 14.64 -27.95
CA ASP A 41 -34.72 15.27 -27.07
C ASP A 41 -33.30 15.19 -27.70
N PRO A 42 -32.73 16.32 -28.17
CA PRO A 42 -31.42 16.33 -28.83
C PRO A 42 -30.27 15.89 -27.91
N HIS A 43 -30.51 15.79 -26.60
CA HIS A 43 -29.56 15.36 -25.59
C HIS A 43 -29.65 13.87 -25.23
N MET A 44 -30.69 13.17 -25.70
CA MET A 44 -30.88 11.76 -25.38
C MET A 44 -30.03 10.87 -26.30
N ARG A 45 -29.25 9.96 -25.72
CA ARG A 45 -28.46 8.93 -26.44
C ARG A 45 -28.79 7.55 -25.88
N VAL A 46 -28.42 6.51 -26.61
CA VAL A 46 -28.46 5.12 -26.12
C VAL A 46 -27.04 4.67 -25.83
N LEU A 47 -26.75 4.41 -24.56
CA LEU A 47 -25.51 3.77 -24.15
C LEU A 47 -25.68 2.26 -24.22
N GLU A 48 -24.93 1.62 -25.10
CA GLU A 48 -24.73 0.18 -25.11
C GLU A 48 -23.52 -0.17 -24.25
N TYR A 49 -23.68 -1.12 -23.33
CA TYR A 49 -22.55 -1.72 -22.64
C TYR A 49 -22.67 -3.24 -22.60
N THR A 50 -21.56 -3.92 -22.86
CA THR A 50 -21.50 -5.38 -22.78
C THR A 50 -20.64 -5.82 -21.61
N THR A 51 -21.17 -6.79 -20.87
CA THR A 51 -20.50 -7.47 -19.77
C THR A 51 -20.12 -8.88 -20.21
N VAL A 52 -18.89 -9.31 -19.95
CA VAL A 52 -18.37 -10.64 -20.27
C VAL A 52 -17.79 -11.26 -19.01
N LEU A 53 -18.29 -12.42 -18.62
CA LEU A 53 -17.77 -13.20 -17.51
C LEU A 53 -16.79 -14.26 -18.03
N ASN A 54 -15.58 -14.29 -17.48
CA ASN A 54 -14.50 -15.19 -17.89
C ASN A 54 -13.86 -15.87 -16.68
N ASP A 55 -13.43 -17.12 -16.81
CA ASP A 55 -12.79 -17.91 -15.73
C ASP A 55 -11.27 -18.04 -15.85
N GLY A 56 -10.67 -17.33 -16.80
CA GLY A 56 -9.25 -17.41 -17.16
C GLY A 56 -8.97 -18.33 -18.34
N THR A 57 -9.89 -19.25 -18.65
CA THR A 57 -9.76 -20.20 -19.77
C THR A 57 -10.69 -19.86 -20.92
N GLY A 58 -11.85 -19.26 -20.63
CA GLY A 58 -12.82 -18.89 -21.65
C GLY A 58 -13.97 -18.05 -21.11
N VAL A 59 -14.83 -17.60 -22.04
CA VAL A 59 -16.06 -16.87 -21.72
C VAL A 59 -17.10 -17.85 -21.19
N LEU A 60 -17.60 -17.59 -19.98
CA LEU A 60 -18.69 -18.33 -19.36
C LEU A 60 -20.05 -17.80 -19.82
N GLU A 61 -20.25 -16.49 -19.65
CA GLU A 61 -21.52 -15.79 -19.90
C GLU A 61 -21.23 -14.39 -20.46
N SER A 62 -22.15 -13.83 -21.24
CA SER A 62 -22.06 -12.45 -21.72
C SER A 62 -23.44 -11.85 -21.94
N GLU A 63 -23.60 -10.57 -21.66
CA GLU A 63 -24.86 -9.86 -21.86
C GLU A 63 -24.61 -8.40 -22.25
N THR A 64 -25.41 -7.94 -23.21
CA THR A 64 -25.40 -6.58 -23.74
C THR A 64 -26.63 -5.84 -23.24
N PHE A 65 -26.40 -4.70 -22.61
CA PHE A 65 -27.41 -3.84 -22.04
C PHE A 65 -27.51 -2.55 -22.85
N HIS A 66 -28.70 -1.96 -22.86
CA HIS A 66 -28.98 -0.68 -23.51
C HIS A 66 -29.65 0.21 -22.48
N MET A 67 -29.09 1.39 -22.26
CA MET A 67 -29.60 2.38 -21.31
C MET A 67 -29.75 3.72 -21.99
N ASP A 68 -30.86 4.40 -21.72
CA ASP A 68 -31.03 5.81 -22.08
C ASP A 68 -30.03 6.65 -21.28
N PHE A 69 -29.15 7.38 -21.97
CA PHE A 69 -28.10 8.22 -21.39
C PHE A 69 -28.27 9.67 -21.82
N ARG A 70 -28.61 10.54 -20.87
CA ARG A 70 -28.92 11.96 -21.13
C ARG A 70 -27.66 12.80 -21.03
N LEU A 71 -27.28 13.42 -22.14
CA LEU A 71 -26.18 14.38 -22.16
C LEU A 71 -26.62 15.69 -21.51
N ALA A 72 -25.79 16.24 -20.64
CA ALA A 72 -25.99 17.58 -20.15
C ALA A 72 -25.66 18.64 -21.21
N ASP A 73 -26.19 19.85 -21.02
CA ASP A 73 -25.84 21.00 -21.85
C ASP A 73 -24.39 21.45 -21.60
N GLY A 74 -23.63 21.70 -22.67
CA GLY A 74 -22.25 22.19 -22.63
C GLY A 74 -21.19 21.09 -22.60
N ASP A 75 -19.92 21.49 -22.73
CA ASP A 75 -18.78 20.57 -22.85
C ASP A 75 -18.23 20.08 -21.50
N ASP A 76 -18.83 20.50 -20.38
CA ASP A 76 -18.39 20.14 -19.03
C ASP A 76 -18.83 18.70 -18.68
N PRO A 77 -17.90 17.73 -18.61
CA PRO A 77 -18.24 16.34 -18.35
C PRO A 77 -18.91 16.14 -16.98
N GLU A 78 -18.63 17.02 -16.00
CA GLU A 78 -19.15 16.92 -14.62
C GLU A 78 -20.68 17.01 -14.55
N ARG A 79 -21.29 17.62 -15.56
CA ARG A 79 -22.74 17.71 -15.65
C ARG A 79 -23.42 16.37 -15.95
N ASN A 80 -22.68 15.39 -16.49
CA ASN A 80 -23.16 14.02 -16.71
C ASN A 80 -23.05 13.12 -15.45
N ALA A 81 -22.50 13.63 -14.35
CA ALA A 81 -22.27 12.84 -13.12
C ALA A 81 -23.49 12.06 -12.60
N PRO A 82 -24.75 12.56 -12.67
CA PRO A 82 -25.92 11.79 -12.24
C PRO A 82 -26.16 10.53 -13.09
N GLU A 83 -26.01 10.61 -14.41
CA GLU A 83 -26.19 9.48 -15.32
C GLU A 83 -25.05 8.46 -15.18
N VAL A 84 -23.81 8.95 -15.01
CA VAL A 84 -22.65 8.08 -14.71
C VAL A 84 -22.85 7.37 -13.37
N ARG A 85 -23.40 8.04 -12.35
CA ARG A 85 -23.74 7.42 -11.06
C ARG A 85 -24.74 6.30 -11.19
N LYS A 86 -25.76 6.46 -12.02
CA LYS A 86 -26.74 5.42 -12.30
C LYS A 86 -26.08 4.20 -12.95
N LEU A 87 -25.26 4.40 -13.99
CA LEU A 87 -24.49 3.33 -14.64
C LEU A 87 -23.61 2.58 -13.64
N MET A 88 -22.86 3.32 -12.80
CA MET A 88 -21.99 2.73 -11.79
C MET A 88 -22.75 1.94 -10.73
N GLY A 89 -23.93 2.43 -10.31
CA GLY A 89 -24.80 1.72 -9.40
C GLY A 89 -25.27 0.39 -9.98
N GLU A 90 -25.68 0.37 -11.26
CA GLU A 90 -26.10 -0.86 -11.95
C GLU A 90 -24.96 -1.87 -12.10
N LEU A 91 -23.75 -1.42 -12.47
CA LEU A 91 -22.56 -2.28 -12.59
C LEU A 91 -22.12 -2.85 -11.24
N THR A 92 -22.05 -2.02 -10.20
CA THR A 92 -21.68 -2.46 -8.85
C THR A 92 -22.72 -3.44 -8.29
N HIS A 93 -24.01 -3.17 -8.51
CA HIS A 93 -25.07 -4.09 -8.09
C HIS A 93 -24.97 -5.44 -8.81
N LEU A 94 -24.74 -5.44 -10.13
CA LEU A 94 -24.53 -6.66 -10.91
C LEU A 94 -23.36 -7.48 -10.35
N VAL A 95 -22.24 -6.84 -10.06
CA VAL A 95 -21.07 -7.52 -9.51
C VAL A 95 -21.34 -8.03 -8.10
N GLY A 96 -21.91 -7.21 -7.21
CA GLY A 96 -22.27 -7.61 -5.86
C GLY A 96 -23.16 -8.86 -5.84
N LYS A 97 -24.18 -8.88 -6.71
CA LYS A 97 -25.09 -10.01 -6.86
C LYS A 97 -24.38 -11.27 -7.36
N LEU A 98 -23.44 -11.14 -8.32
CA LEU A 98 -22.61 -12.27 -8.75
C LEU A 98 -21.76 -12.83 -7.61
N GLN A 99 -21.23 -11.97 -6.74
CA GLN A 99 -20.39 -12.42 -5.63
C GLN A 99 -21.19 -13.10 -4.52
N GLU A 100 -22.33 -12.52 -4.14
CA GLU A 100 -23.20 -13.02 -3.07
C GLU A 100 -23.96 -14.29 -3.47
N GLU A 101 -24.59 -14.30 -4.65
CA GLU A 101 -25.48 -15.41 -5.04
C GLU A 101 -24.73 -16.60 -5.64
N LYS A 102 -23.61 -16.37 -6.35
CA LYS A 102 -22.85 -17.45 -7.01
C LYS A 102 -21.61 -17.91 -6.23
N GLY A 103 -21.22 -17.23 -5.15
CA GLY A 103 -20.00 -17.53 -4.40
C GLY A 103 -18.71 -17.38 -5.23
N MET A 104 -18.76 -16.56 -6.29
CA MET A 104 -17.63 -16.25 -7.15
C MET A 104 -17.00 -14.93 -6.70
N ASN A 105 -15.71 -14.72 -6.95
CA ASN A 105 -15.06 -13.46 -6.60
C ASN A 105 -14.48 -12.79 -7.84
N VAL A 106 -14.93 -11.56 -8.11
CA VAL A 106 -14.45 -10.78 -9.23
C VAL A 106 -13.09 -10.21 -8.88
N ARG A 107 -12.04 -10.70 -9.56
CA ARG A 107 -10.65 -10.29 -9.30
C ARG A 107 -10.19 -9.15 -10.17
N LEU A 108 -10.82 -8.98 -11.31
CA LEU A 108 -10.42 -8.02 -12.33
C LEU A 108 -11.66 -7.52 -13.04
N VAL A 109 -11.70 -6.21 -13.29
CA VAL A 109 -12.61 -5.61 -14.25
C VAL A 109 -11.79 -4.96 -15.36
N ALA A 110 -11.76 -5.60 -16.52
CA ALA A 110 -11.07 -5.15 -17.71
C ALA A 110 -12.00 -4.32 -18.59
N VAL A 111 -11.68 -3.05 -18.78
CA VAL A 111 -12.45 -2.11 -19.61
C VAL A 111 -11.75 -1.95 -20.96
N ALA A 112 -12.47 -2.25 -22.04
CA ALA A 112 -11.99 -2.04 -23.40
C ALA A 112 -12.07 -0.56 -23.78
N GLU A 113 -10.97 0.01 -24.26
CA GLU A 113 -10.94 1.33 -24.89
C GLU A 113 -11.32 1.25 -26.38
N PRO A 114 -11.89 2.32 -26.96
CA PRO A 114 -12.12 3.63 -26.35
C PRO A 114 -13.38 3.65 -25.46
N VAL A 115 -13.26 4.20 -24.24
CA VAL A 115 -14.43 4.54 -23.41
C VAL A 115 -14.99 5.90 -23.87
N PRO A 116 -16.30 6.07 -24.09
CA PRO A 116 -16.91 7.36 -24.45
C PRO A 116 -16.52 8.46 -23.46
N ASN A 117 -16.14 9.64 -23.95
CA ASN A 117 -15.63 10.74 -23.12
C ASN A 117 -16.68 11.22 -22.10
N GLU A 118 -17.95 11.11 -22.46
CA GLU A 118 -19.12 11.49 -21.67
C GLU A 118 -19.30 10.64 -20.41
N ILE A 119 -18.61 9.49 -20.35
CA ILE A 119 -18.68 8.50 -19.25
C ILE A 119 -17.31 8.37 -18.54
N ARG A 120 -16.27 9.07 -19.03
CA ARG A 120 -14.96 9.10 -18.36
C ARG A 120 -15.06 9.84 -17.03
N ALA A 121 -14.11 9.52 -16.15
CA ALA A 121 -14.01 9.94 -14.75
C ALA A 121 -14.61 11.32 -14.45
N GLN A 122 -15.61 11.35 -13.57
CA GLN A 122 -16.14 12.55 -12.93
C GLN A 122 -15.65 12.59 -11.50
N ARG A 123 -15.31 13.77 -10.98
CA ARG A 123 -14.58 13.98 -9.72
C ARG A 123 -15.16 13.25 -8.50
N HIS A 124 -16.46 12.90 -8.53
CA HIS A 124 -17.19 12.25 -7.44
C HIS A 124 -17.75 10.85 -7.78
N VAL A 125 -17.57 10.34 -9.00
CA VAL A 125 -18.10 9.03 -9.42
C VAL A 125 -17.10 8.36 -10.36
N GLU A 126 -15.91 8.08 -9.83
CA GLU A 126 -14.86 7.46 -10.63
C GLU A 126 -14.99 5.94 -10.63
N PHE A 127 -15.12 5.38 -11.83
CA PHE A 127 -15.28 3.94 -12.07
C PHE A 127 -14.20 3.10 -11.35
N ALA A 128 -12.95 3.49 -11.52
CA ALA A 128 -11.82 2.66 -11.11
C ALA A 128 -11.70 2.59 -9.58
N GLY A 129 -11.81 3.73 -8.89
CA GLY A 129 -11.88 3.80 -7.44
C GLY A 129 -13.07 3.03 -6.85
N THR A 130 -14.23 3.07 -7.53
CA THR A 130 -15.43 2.32 -7.10
C THR A 130 -15.17 0.81 -7.14
N VAL A 131 -14.64 0.32 -8.27
CA VAL A 131 -14.34 -1.10 -8.47
C VAL A 131 -13.30 -1.61 -7.47
N TRP A 132 -12.27 -0.82 -7.19
CA TRP A 132 -11.23 -1.24 -6.25
C TRP A 132 -11.71 -1.24 -4.79
N LEU A 133 -12.31 -0.13 -4.33
CA LEU A 133 -12.64 0.06 -2.93
C LEU A 133 -13.92 -0.67 -2.49
N HIS A 134 -14.93 -0.77 -3.37
CA HIS A 134 -16.24 -1.34 -3.00
C HIS A 134 -16.40 -2.78 -3.46
N ILE A 135 -15.75 -3.19 -4.56
CA ILE A 135 -15.92 -4.53 -5.15
C ILE A 135 -14.75 -5.48 -4.80
N ASP A 136 -13.56 -4.95 -4.47
CA ASP A 136 -12.31 -5.75 -4.33
C ASP A 136 -11.82 -6.39 -5.64
N ALA A 137 -11.99 -5.67 -6.74
CA ALA A 137 -11.48 -6.08 -8.06
C ALA A 137 -10.47 -5.07 -8.60
N ILE A 138 -9.47 -5.53 -9.34
CA ILE A 138 -8.49 -4.66 -9.99
C ILE A 138 -9.15 -4.00 -11.23
N PRO A 139 -9.29 -2.66 -11.29
CA PRO A 139 -9.75 -1.99 -12.49
C PRO A 139 -8.60 -1.84 -13.49
N ARG A 140 -8.75 -2.36 -14.71
CA ARG A 140 -7.74 -2.25 -15.76
C ARG A 140 -8.32 -1.73 -17.07
N PHE A 141 -7.74 -0.65 -17.57
CA PHE A 141 -8.08 -0.10 -18.87
C PHE A 141 -7.16 -0.70 -19.94
N VAL A 142 -7.74 -1.25 -21.01
CA VAL A 142 -7.01 -1.89 -22.09
C VAL A 142 -7.14 -1.04 -23.34
N THR A 143 -6.08 -0.28 -23.64
CA THR A 143 -5.99 0.72 -24.71
C THR A 143 -5.87 0.12 -26.12
N THR A 144 -5.46 -1.14 -26.24
CA THR A 144 -5.20 -1.77 -27.54
C THR A 144 -5.92 -3.12 -27.63
N PRO A 145 -7.22 -3.15 -27.96
CA PRO A 145 -7.80 -4.39 -28.48
C PRO A 145 -7.00 -4.82 -29.72
N ALA A 146 -6.89 -6.13 -29.98
CA ALA A 146 -6.04 -6.74 -31.02
C ALA A 146 -6.39 -6.34 -32.48
N THR A 147 -7.16 -5.28 -32.66
CA THR A 147 -7.70 -4.78 -33.91
C THR A 147 -7.19 -3.40 -34.29
N SER A 148 -6.24 -2.82 -33.54
CA SER A 148 -5.69 -1.46 -33.77
C SER A 148 -5.09 -1.26 -35.17
N ILE A 149 -4.66 -2.34 -35.84
CA ILE A 149 -4.14 -2.29 -37.21
C ILE A 149 -5.22 -2.28 -38.30
N PHE A 150 -6.46 -2.62 -37.97
CA PHE A 150 -7.55 -2.80 -38.93
C PHE A 150 -8.43 -1.56 -39.03
N THR A 151 -7.93 -0.52 -39.70
CA THR A 151 -8.64 0.77 -39.89
C THR A 151 -9.70 0.75 -41.00
N ARG A 152 -9.78 -0.34 -41.77
CA ARG A 152 -10.70 -0.49 -42.93
C ARG A 152 -11.79 -1.54 -42.71
N LEU A 153 -11.78 -2.24 -41.57
CA LEU A 153 -12.81 -3.22 -41.21
C LEU A 153 -13.84 -2.56 -40.28
N PRO A 154 -15.08 -3.09 -40.21
CA PRO A 154 -16.06 -2.62 -39.24
C PRO A 154 -15.53 -2.67 -37.82
N THR A 155 -15.95 -1.70 -37.00
CA THR A 155 -15.61 -1.68 -35.56
C THR A 155 -16.03 -2.98 -34.90
N PRO A 156 -15.17 -3.59 -34.05
CA PRO A 156 -15.54 -4.80 -33.32
C PRO A 156 -16.80 -4.58 -32.47
N SER A 157 -17.60 -5.65 -32.29
CA SER A 157 -18.73 -5.59 -31.36
C SER A 157 -18.24 -5.33 -29.93
N THR A 158 -19.07 -4.70 -29.11
CA THR A 158 -18.77 -4.47 -27.68
C THR A 158 -18.44 -5.79 -26.97
N GLN A 159 -19.11 -6.90 -27.31
CA GLN A 159 -18.79 -8.23 -26.79
C GLN A 159 -17.37 -8.72 -27.15
N ALA A 160 -16.94 -8.53 -28.40
CA ALA A 160 -15.60 -8.93 -28.84
C ALA A 160 -14.52 -8.08 -28.14
N SER A 161 -14.77 -6.78 -28.02
CA SER A 161 -13.88 -5.84 -27.30
C SER A 161 -13.76 -6.19 -25.82
N ALA A 162 -14.87 -6.44 -25.12
CA ALA A 162 -14.89 -6.84 -23.72
C ALA A 162 -14.14 -8.17 -23.49
N THR A 163 -14.31 -9.14 -24.38
CA THR A 163 -13.59 -10.43 -24.32
C THR A 163 -12.09 -10.23 -24.52
N SER A 164 -11.69 -9.42 -25.50
CA SER A 164 -10.27 -9.13 -25.77
C SER A 164 -9.63 -8.37 -24.61
N ALA A 165 -10.36 -7.48 -23.95
CA ALA A 165 -9.86 -6.73 -22.80
C ALA A 165 -9.50 -7.68 -21.65
N VAL A 166 -10.36 -8.64 -21.33
CA VAL A 166 -10.08 -9.65 -20.29
C VAL A 166 -8.84 -10.48 -20.63
N ALA A 167 -8.75 -10.98 -21.87
CA ALA A 167 -7.61 -11.79 -22.30
C ALA A 167 -6.27 -11.02 -22.26
N ALA A 168 -6.29 -9.72 -22.54
CA ALA A 168 -5.11 -8.86 -22.41
C ALA A 168 -4.78 -8.57 -20.94
N ALA A 169 -5.80 -8.36 -20.10
CA ALA A 169 -5.65 -7.97 -18.72
C ALA A 169 -5.13 -9.09 -17.79
N ILE A 170 -5.59 -10.33 -17.98
CA ILE A 170 -5.21 -11.48 -17.12
C ILE A 170 -3.71 -11.73 -17.12
N LYS A 171 -2.99 -11.43 -18.21
CA LYS A 171 -1.54 -11.66 -18.33
C LYS A 171 -0.70 -10.89 -17.32
N HIS A 172 -1.26 -9.82 -16.74
CA HIS A 172 -0.58 -8.96 -15.77
C HIS A 172 -0.98 -9.23 -14.33
N LEU A 173 -1.82 -10.25 -14.09
CA LEU A 173 -2.21 -10.66 -12.75
C LEU A 173 -1.23 -11.70 -12.21
N HIS A 174 -1.01 -11.67 -10.90
CA HIS A 174 -0.21 -12.69 -10.25
C HIS A 174 -0.87 -14.07 -10.40
N PRO A 175 -0.18 -15.06 -10.99
CA PRO A 175 -0.81 -16.31 -11.47
C PRO A 175 -1.37 -17.21 -10.36
N ALA A 176 -0.92 -17.02 -9.10
CA ALA A 176 -1.37 -17.83 -7.98
C ALA A 176 -2.51 -17.20 -7.16
N THR A 177 -2.69 -15.89 -7.23
CA THR A 177 -3.60 -15.17 -6.33
C THR A 177 -4.63 -14.32 -7.05
N HIS A 178 -4.31 -13.85 -8.27
CA HIS A 178 -5.10 -12.89 -9.05
C HIS A 178 -5.53 -11.63 -8.26
N ALA A 179 -4.95 -11.40 -7.09
CA ALA A 179 -5.31 -10.35 -6.15
C ALA A 179 -4.36 -9.13 -6.22
N ALA A 180 -3.32 -9.23 -7.06
CA ALA A 180 -2.34 -8.18 -7.29
C ALA A 180 -1.84 -8.25 -8.72
N THR A 181 -1.38 -7.10 -9.25
CA THR A 181 -0.64 -7.04 -10.50
C THR A 181 0.80 -7.53 -10.30
N THR A 182 1.38 -8.16 -11.31
CA THR A 182 2.83 -8.41 -11.33
C THR A 182 3.56 -7.08 -11.48
N ALA A 183 4.55 -6.80 -10.63
CA ALA A 183 5.40 -5.64 -10.85
C ALA A 183 6.36 -5.98 -11.99
N ASP A 184 6.40 -5.12 -12.99
CA ASP A 184 7.21 -5.30 -14.19
C ASP A 184 8.14 -4.10 -14.35
N VAL A 185 9.20 -4.28 -15.13
CA VAL A 185 10.18 -3.23 -15.43
C VAL A 185 10.25 -3.03 -16.93
N ASP A 186 10.52 -1.80 -17.34
CA ASP A 186 10.82 -1.50 -18.73
C ASP A 186 12.11 -2.24 -19.15
N PRO A 187 12.09 -3.01 -20.26
CA PRO A 187 13.23 -3.85 -20.64
C PRO A 187 14.46 -3.07 -21.10
N GLU A 188 14.33 -1.78 -21.41
CA GLU A 188 15.44 -0.95 -21.90
C GLU A 188 16.03 -0.07 -20.80
N THR A 189 15.19 0.46 -19.92
CA THR A 189 15.58 1.43 -18.89
C THR A 189 15.57 0.87 -17.47
N HIS A 190 14.93 -0.29 -17.29
CA HIS A 190 14.65 -0.87 -15.97
C HIS A 190 13.86 0.11 -15.05
N GLU A 191 13.06 1.00 -15.64
CA GLU A 191 12.06 1.78 -14.91
C GLU A 191 10.91 0.86 -14.47
N VAL A 192 10.48 0.95 -13.22
CA VAL A 192 9.36 0.18 -12.70
C VAL A 192 8.05 0.68 -13.29
N LEU A 193 7.30 -0.23 -13.91
CA LEU A 193 6.01 0.04 -14.54
C LEU A 193 4.89 0.08 -13.50
N VAL A 194 4.94 1.04 -12.57
CA VAL A 194 3.93 1.25 -11.51
C VAL A 194 2.52 1.29 -12.10
N ASP A 195 1.61 0.54 -11.48
CA ASP A 195 0.22 0.33 -11.92
C ASP A 195 0.10 -0.10 -13.40
N CYS A 196 1.00 -0.98 -13.83
CA CYS A 196 1.12 -1.44 -15.22
C CYS A 196 1.24 -0.26 -16.20
N ALA A 197 2.19 0.64 -15.94
CA ALA A 197 2.38 1.89 -16.68
C ALA A 197 1.13 2.79 -16.71
N GLY A 198 0.38 2.84 -15.59
CA GLY A 198 -0.82 3.68 -15.44
C GLY A 198 -2.08 3.13 -16.10
N GLN A 199 -2.06 1.90 -16.61
CA GLN A 199 -3.23 1.20 -17.16
C GLN A 199 -4.16 0.67 -16.06
N VAL A 200 -3.64 0.47 -14.85
CA VAL A 200 -4.41 0.24 -13.64
C VAL A 200 -4.57 1.57 -12.90
N ARG A 201 -5.78 1.85 -12.41
CA ARG A 201 -6.07 3.05 -11.62
C ARG A 201 -6.84 2.63 -10.37
N LEU A 202 -6.12 2.25 -9.32
CA LEU A 202 -6.77 1.73 -8.11
C LEU A 202 -7.59 2.81 -7.39
N CYS A 203 -7.04 4.02 -7.30
CA CYS A 203 -7.59 5.10 -6.51
C CYS A 203 -7.58 6.41 -7.29
N THR A 204 -8.19 7.43 -6.72
CA THR A 204 -8.35 8.75 -7.35
C THR A 204 -7.85 9.85 -6.43
N ILE A 205 -7.61 11.03 -7.01
CA ILE A 205 -7.16 12.18 -6.22
C ILE A 205 -8.20 12.60 -5.18
N ALA A 206 -9.50 12.47 -5.51
CA ALA A 206 -10.59 12.79 -4.59
C ALA A 206 -10.62 11.84 -3.38
N GLN A 207 -10.35 10.55 -3.58
CA GLN A 207 -10.30 9.59 -2.48
C GLN A 207 -9.11 9.83 -1.55
N TYR A 208 -7.97 10.27 -2.09
CA TYR A 208 -6.84 10.70 -1.26
C TYR A 208 -7.18 11.97 -0.47
N GLU A 209 -7.86 12.95 -1.07
CA GLU A 209 -8.37 14.16 -0.39
C GLU A 209 -9.32 13.82 0.75
N GLU A 210 -10.25 12.88 0.53
CA GLU A 210 -11.22 12.44 1.54
C GLU A 210 -10.55 11.69 2.70
N SER A 211 -9.48 10.94 2.42
CA SER A 211 -8.76 10.15 3.43
C SER A 211 -7.90 10.98 4.39
N THR A 212 -7.63 12.25 4.07
CA THR A 212 -6.67 13.10 4.79
C THR A 212 -7.30 14.31 5.48
N SER A 213 -6.58 14.92 6.43
CA SER A 213 -6.95 16.22 7.00
C SER A 213 -6.85 17.36 5.98
N PRO A 214 -7.73 18.38 6.07
CA PRO A 214 -7.67 19.53 5.18
C PRO A 214 -6.34 20.29 5.24
N GLU A 215 -5.71 20.34 6.41
CA GLU A 215 -4.45 21.06 6.62
C GLU A 215 -3.25 20.36 5.98
N LEU A 216 -3.22 19.02 6.00
CA LEU A 216 -2.22 18.25 5.26
C LEU A 216 -2.45 18.36 3.76
N TRP A 217 -3.70 18.28 3.30
CA TRP A 217 -4.02 18.36 1.88
C TRP A 217 -3.61 19.70 1.25
N LYS A 218 -3.86 20.83 1.94
CA LYS A 218 -3.41 22.16 1.50
C LYS A 218 -1.90 22.21 1.28
N ARG A 219 -1.11 21.67 2.23
CA ARG A 219 0.35 21.60 2.15
C ARG A 219 0.82 20.73 1.00
N PHE A 220 0.20 19.56 0.84
CA PHE A 220 0.47 18.63 -0.27
C PHE A 220 0.27 19.31 -1.62
N ILE A 221 -0.88 19.97 -1.83
CA ILE A 221 -1.18 20.67 -3.08
C ILE A 221 -0.20 21.82 -3.33
N ALA A 222 0.07 22.67 -2.33
CA ALA A 222 1.00 23.79 -2.47
C ALA A 222 2.41 23.34 -2.86
N LEU A 223 2.94 22.29 -2.21
CA LEU A 223 4.24 21.71 -2.56
C LEU A 223 4.22 21.06 -3.95
N SER A 224 3.14 20.36 -4.31
CA SER A 224 3.00 19.77 -5.65
C SER A 224 3.01 20.84 -6.75
N SER A 225 2.32 21.97 -6.54
CA SER A 225 2.31 23.11 -7.45
C SER A 225 3.71 23.70 -7.59
N LEU A 226 4.42 23.90 -6.49
CA LEU A 226 5.78 24.44 -6.48
C LEU A 226 6.74 23.57 -7.30
N LEU A 227 6.74 22.25 -7.09
CA LEU A 227 7.61 21.32 -7.80
C LEU A 227 7.31 21.28 -9.30
N ARG A 228 6.02 21.24 -9.69
CA ARG A 228 5.60 21.19 -11.10
C ARG A 228 5.96 22.44 -11.87
N GLN A 229 5.67 23.61 -11.31
CA GLN A 229 5.94 24.89 -12.00
C GLN A 229 7.45 25.14 -12.18
N ASN A 230 8.28 24.53 -11.34
CA ASN A 230 9.74 24.60 -11.42
C ASN A 230 10.38 23.42 -12.19
N ASP A 231 9.56 22.58 -12.82
CA ASP A 231 9.99 21.41 -13.59
C ASP A 231 10.90 20.42 -12.83
N ILE A 232 10.62 20.23 -11.54
CA ILE A 232 11.45 19.38 -10.69
C ILE A 232 11.15 17.91 -10.96
N SER A 233 12.22 17.16 -11.25
CA SER A 233 12.20 15.72 -11.46
C SER A 233 12.88 14.97 -10.31
N ILE A 234 12.28 13.87 -9.87
CA ILE A 234 12.79 13.03 -8.77
C ILE A 234 12.94 11.60 -9.26
N ALA A 235 14.10 10.98 -9.04
CA ALA A 235 14.33 9.57 -9.36
C ALA A 235 14.63 8.76 -8.10
N PHE A 236 13.92 7.65 -7.92
CA PHE A 236 14.17 6.67 -6.87
C PHE A 236 14.95 5.48 -7.43
N PHE A 237 15.90 4.97 -6.66
CA PHE A 237 16.63 3.74 -6.96
C PHE A 237 16.50 2.79 -5.76
N SER A 238 15.95 1.60 -5.98
CA SER A 238 15.80 0.57 -4.94
C SER A 238 16.19 -0.81 -5.45
N ALA A 239 16.33 -1.79 -4.56
CA ALA A 239 16.83 -3.13 -4.92
C ALA A 239 15.84 -4.01 -5.70
N THR A 240 14.52 -3.84 -5.49
CA THR A 240 13.48 -4.70 -6.06
C THR A 240 12.22 -3.91 -6.41
N PRO A 241 11.49 -4.25 -7.51
CA PRO A 241 10.21 -3.65 -7.85
C PRO A 241 9.02 -4.29 -7.12
N GLN A 242 9.22 -5.46 -6.49
CA GLN A 242 8.14 -6.24 -5.86
C GLN A 242 8.64 -6.93 -4.59
N GLY A 243 7.82 -6.87 -3.53
CA GLY A 243 8.17 -7.48 -2.25
C GLY A 243 8.96 -6.54 -1.33
N GLY A 244 8.89 -6.82 -0.02
CA GLY A 244 9.44 -5.95 1.01
C GLY A 244 8.61 -4.68 1.27
N GLY A 245 8.88 -4.01 2.39
CA GLY A 245 8.16 -2.78 2.79
C GLY A 245 8.45 -1.59 1.87
N VAL A 246 9.65 -1.52 1.29
CA VAL A 246 10.07 -0.39 0.43
C VAL A 246 9.28 -0.36 -0.87
N ALA A 247 9.15 -1.49 -1.58
CA ALA A 247 8.42 -1.54 -2.84
C ALA A 247 6.95 -1.14 -2.67
N LEU A 248 6.28 -1.65 -1.63
CA LEU A 248 4.89 -1.31 -1.31
C LEU A 248 4.70 0.21 -1.13
N MET A 249 5.59 0.85 -0.36
CA MET A 249 5.57 2.30 -0.18
C MET A 249 5.79 3.08 -1.47
N ARG A 250 6.68 2.60 -2.35
CA ARG A 250 7.04 3.28 -3.59
C ARG A 250 5.92 3.26 -4.63
N HIS A 251 5.24 2.13 -4.80
CA HIS A 251 4.07 2.02 -5.69
C HIS A 251 3.01 3.08 -5.35
N ALA A 252 2.62 3.17 -4.08
CA ALA A 252 1.65 4.14 -3.60
C ALA A 252 2.12 5.61 -3.77
N LEU A 253 3.37 5.89 -3.41
CA LEU A 253 3.95 7.25 -3.54
C LEU A 253 3.97 7.73 -4.99
N ILE A 254 4.48 6.88 -5.90
CA ILE A 254 4.63 7.21 -7.32
C ILE A 254 3.27 7.37 -7.98
N ARG A 255 2.31 6.51 -7.64
CA ARG A 255 0.91 6.64 -8.07
C ARG A 255 0.34 8.02 -7.73
N LEU A 256 0.42 8.42 -6.47
CA LEU A 256 -0.11 9.71 -6.00
C LEU A 256 0.60 10.90 -6.69
N TRP A 257 1.93 10.87 -6.78
CA TRP A 257 2.70 11.94 -7.42
C TRP A 257 2.42 12.09 -8.91
N ARG A 258 2.24 10.97 -9.64
CA ARG A 258 1.83 10.98 -11.05
C ARG A 258 0.44 11.58 -11.23
N MET A 259 -0.50 11.32 -10.31
CA MET A 259 -1.86 11.90 -10.36
C MET A 259 -1.87 13.43 -10.25
N VAL A 260 -0.96 14.01 -9.45
CA VAL A 260 -0.83 15.48 -9.36
C VAL A 260 0.08 16.07 -10.44
N GLY A 261 0.81 15.24 -11.19
CA GLY A 261 1.67 15.66 -12.32
C GLY A 261 3.11 15.98 -11.93
N VAL A 262 3.60 15.50 -10.78
CA VAL A 262 5.02 15.59 -10.42
C VAL A 262 5.83 14.59 -11.25
N LYS A 263 6.96 15.03 -11.81
CA LYS A 263 7.86 14.18 -12.59
C LYS A 263 8.63 13.24 -11.67
N VAL A 264 8.23 11.98 -11.65
CA VAL A 264 8.87 10.95 -10.82
C VAL A 264 9.11 9.67 -11.61
N GLN A 265 10.31 9.12 -11.42
CA GLN A 265 10.73 7.83 -11.97
C GLN A 265 11.29 6.95 -10.87
N TRP A 266 11.22 5.64 -11.08
CA TRP A 266 11.74 4.65 -10.14
C TRP A 266 12.43 3.54 -10.92
N PHE A 267 13.69 3.30 -10.58
CA PHE A 267 14.56 2.34 -11.24
C PHE A 267 15.00 1.25 -10.27
N VAL A 268 15.16 0.05 -10.78
CA VAL A 268 15.63 -1.12 -10.02
C VAL A 268 16.70 -1.85 -10.84
N PRO A 269 17.76 -2.39 -10.21
CA PRO A 269 18.80 -3.09 -10.94
C PRO A 269 18.29 -4.45 -11.43
N GLU A 270 18.90 -4.96 -12.49
CA GLU A 270 18.85 -6.38 -12.81
C GLU A 270 19.58 -7.18 -11.71
N GLY A 271 18.88 -8.15 -11.11
CA GLY A 271 19.41 -8.93 -10.02
C GLY A 271 20.44 -9.98 -10.47
N HIS A 272 21.57 -10.08 -9.74
CA HIS A 272 22.53 -11.17 -9.91
C HIS A 272 22.58 -12.03 -8.63
N PRO A 273 22.34 -13.36 -8.69
CA PRO A 273 22.23 -14.22 -7.49
C PRO A 273 23.43 -14.12 -6.51
N ASN A 274 24.66 -14.08 -7.03
CA ASN A 274 25.85 -13.93 -6.19
C ASN A 274 25.90 -12.59 -5.45
N VAL A 275 25.46 -11.50 -6.09
CA VAL A 275 25.46 -10.16 -5.49
C VAL A 275 24.30 -10.02 -4.51
N PHE A 276 23.19 -10.69 -4.79
CA PHE A 276 22.07 -10.80 -3.86
C PHE A 276 22.49 -11.46 -2.54
N ASP A 277 23.26 -12.56 -2.59
CA ASP A 277 23.79 -13.20 -1.38
C ASP A 277 24.70 -12.24 -0.58
N VAL A 278 25.55 -11.47 -1.28
CA VAL A 278 26.41 -10.44 -0.65
C VAL A 278 25.56 -9.36 0.04
N THR A 279 24.65 -8.73 -0.70
CA THR A 279 23.83 -7.62 -0.19
C THR A 279 22.91 -8.04 0.94
N LYS A 280 22.40 -9.28 0.93
CA LYS A 280 21.53 -9.78 1.98
C LYS A 280 22.30 -10.33 3.18
N ARG A 281 23.14 -11.33 2.98
CA ARG A 281 23.78 -12.05 4.10
C ARG A 281 24.97 -11.31 4.69
N LYS A 282 25.75 -10.62 3.86
CA LYS A 282 27.01 -9.97 4.27
C LYS A 282 26.87 -8.48 4.54
N ILE A 283 25.83 -7.82 4.00
CA ILE A 283 25.52 -6.42 4.27
C ILE A 283 24.32 -6.31 5.21
N HIS A 284 23.10 -6.61 4.73
CA HIS A 284 21.86 -6.38 5.48
C HIS A 284 21.85 -7.09 6.85
N ASN A 285 22.09 -8.40 6.87
CA ASN A 285 22.06 -9.20 8.10
C ASN A 285 23.18 -8.83 9.08
N VAL A 286 24.34 -8.43 8.56
CA VAL A 286 25.48 -7.99 9.40
C VAL A 286 25.13 -6.67 10.07
N LEU A 287 24.68 -5.66 9.31
CA LEU A 287 24.32 -4.33 9.84
C LEU A 287 23.18 -4.40 10.87
N GLN A 288 22.25 -5.34 10.71
CA GLN A 288 21.18 -5.59 11.68
C GLN A 288 21.59 -6.47 12.87
N GLY A 289 22.80 -7.04 12.87
CA GLY A 289 23.29 -7.91 13.94
C GLY A 289 22.58 -9.27 14.04
N VAL A 290 22.05 -9.76 12.92
CA VAL A 290 21.37 -11.07 12.80
C VAL A 290 22.18 -12.09 12.00
N ALA A 291 23.34 -11.70 11.45
CA ALA A 291 24.25 -12.60 10.76
C ALA A 291 24.92 -13.61 11.71
N ALA A 292 25.19 -14.81 11.21
CA ALA A 292 25.98 -15.80 11.93
C ALA A 292 27.42 -15.31 12.17
N ARG A 293 28.08 -15.84 13.21
CA ARG A 293 29.46 -15.45 13.57
C ARG A 293 30.42 -15.72 12.41
N GLY A 294 31.26 -14.74 12.08
CA GLY A 294 32.31 -14.86 11.06
C GLY A 294 31.86 -14.55 9.62
N ILE A 295 30.62 -14.12 9.40
CA ILE A 295 30.15 -13.67 8.09
C ILE A 295 30.63 -12.22 7.85
N GLU A 296 31.47 -12.03 6.84
CA GLU A 296 32.00 -10.73 6.41
C GLU A 296 32.16 -10.65 4.89
N MET A 297 32.27 -9.42 4.37
CA MET A 297 32.58 -9.18 2.96
C MET A 297 34.07 -9.41 2.68
N SER A 298 34.36 -10.33 1.76
CA SER A 298 35.68 -10.48 1.17
C SER A 298 35.96 -9.36 0.14
N ASP A 299 37.21 -9.20 -0.28
CA ASP A 299 37.54 -8.20 -1.32
C ASP A 299 36.89 -8.54 -2.67
N LYS A 300 36.72 -9.82 -2.97
CA LYS A 300 35.98 -10.27 -4.15
C LYS A 300 34.49 -9.91 -4.09
N ASP A 301 33.89 -9.97 -2.90
CA ASP A 301 32.49 -9.57 -2.72
C ASP A 301 32.31 -8.06 -2.98
N LYS A 302 33.27 -7.24 -2.56
CA LYS A 302 33.28 -5.78 -2.82
C LYS A 302 33.44 -5.49 -4.31
N GLU A 303 34.36 -6.19 -4.98
CA GLU A 303 34.55 -6.07 -6.42
C GLU A 303 33.27 -6.44 -7.19
N TRP A 304 32.63 -7.57 -6.84
CA TRP A 304 31.36 -7.98 -7.45
C TRP A 304 30.23 -6.98 -7.20
N PHE A 305 30.16 -6.41 -6.00
CA PHE A 305 29.18 -5.38 -5.66
C PHE A 305 29.35 -4.12 -6.53
N GLU A 306 30.58 -3.66 -6.73
CA GLU A 306 30.87 -2.46 -7.53
C GLU A 306 30.65 -2.72 -9.04
N ILE A 307 31.15 -3.84 -9.58
CA ILE A 307 30.96 -4.22 -10.99
C ILE A 307 29.47 -4.34 -11.33
N TRP A 308 28.69 -4.95 -10.44
CA TRP A 308 27.25 -5.13 -10.67
C TRP A 308 26.51 -3.81 -10.83
N ILE A 309 26.84 -2.81 -10.02
CA ILE A 309 26.26 -1.47 -10.15
C ILE A 309 26.75 -0.76 -11.40
N GLU A 310 28.03 -0.88 -11.73
CA GLU A 310 28.60 -0.30 -12.94
C GLU A 310 27.91 -0.84 -14.20
N GLN A 311 27.75 -2.17 -14.31
CA GLN A 311 27.07 -2.80 -15.45
C GLN A 311 25.60 -2.40 -15.57
N ASN A 312 24.86 -2.34 -14.45
CA ASN A 312 23.48 -1.86 -14.45
C ASN A 312 23.40 -0.40 -14.91
N TYR A 313 24.33 0.43 -14.45
CA TYR A 313 24.40 1.82 -14.87
C TYR A 313 24.68 1.96 -16.36
N GLU A 314 25.72 1.28 -16.87
CA GLU A 314 26.12 1.36 -18.28
C GLU A 314 24.99 0.92 -19.21
N HIS A 315 24.31 -0.18 -18.88
CA HIS A 315 23.31 -0.78 -19.75
C HIS A 315 21.97 -0.07 -19.71
N PHE A 316 21.46 0.28 -18.53
CA PHE A 316 20.07 0.73 -18.35
C PHE A 316 19.93 2.22 -18.01
N TRP A 317 20.89 2.80 -17.28
CA TRP A 317 20.70 4.11 -16.63
C TRP A 317 21.56 5.23 -17.21
N SER A 318 22.53 4.89 -18.05
CA SER A 318 23.43 5.84 -18.72
C SER A 318 22.68 6.83 -19.62
N GLN A 319 21.51 6.44 -20.14
CA GLN A 319 20.66 7.25 -21.02
C GLN A 319 19.52 7.94 -20.27
N GLY A 320 19.86 8.74 -19.27
CA GLY A 320 18.93 9.74 -18.70
C GLY A 320 18.29 9.39 -17.36
N ALA A 321 18.47 8.19 -16.81
CA ALA A 321 17.95 7.87 -15.47
C ALA A 321 18.60 8.72 -14.36
N LEU A 322 19.83 9.20 -14.59
CA LEU A 322 20.53 10.11 -13.68
C LEU A 322 20.20 11.59 -13.93
N ASP A 323 19.29 11.90 -14.84
CA ASP A 323 19.01 13.29 -15.24
C ASP A 323 18.07 14.05 -14.30
N ALA A 324 17.61 13.38 -13.25
CA ALA A 324 16.70 13.96 -12.27
C ALA A 324 17.33 15.12 -11.47
N SER A 325 16.49 16.05 -11.03
CA SER A 325 16.87 17.17 -10.16
C SER A 325 17.29 16.68 -8.76
N LEU A 326 16.63 15.60 -8.29
CA LEU A 326 16.93 14.92 -7.03
C LEU A 326 16.97 13.40 -7.27
N ILE A 327 18.03 12.76 -6.78
CA ILE A 327 18.15 11.29 -6.81
C ILE A 327 18.09 10.76 -5.37
N VAL A 328 17.26 9.73 -5.17
CA VAL A 328 17.10 9.04 -3.90
C VAL A 328 17.61 7.61 -4.05
N ILE A 329 18.56 7.23 -3.20
CA ILE A 329 19.10 5.88 -3.12
C ILE A 329 18.53 5.20 -1.88
N ASP A 330 17.70 4.18 -2.08
CA ASP A 330 17.12 3.36 -1.02
C ASP A 330 18.06 2.22 -0.63
N ASP A 331 18.37 2.16 0.67
CA ASP A 331 19.15 1.11 1.34
C ASP A 331 20.58 0.87 0.82
N PRO A 332 21.41 0.08 1.54
CA PRO A 332 22.82 -0.12 1.20
C PRO A 332 23.12 -0.77 -0.16
N GLN A 333 22.16 -1.45 -0.79
CA GLN A 333 22.38 -2.27 -1.98
C GLN A 333 22.83 -1.44 -3.18
N LEU A 334 22.46 -0.16 -3.25
CA LEU A 334 22.75 0.70 -4.39
C LEU A 334 23.75 1.82 -4.08
N THR A 335 24.44 1.76 -2.92
CA THR A 335 25.33 2.85 -2.50
C THR A 335 26.49 3.11 -3.46
N ALA A 336 26.97 2.08 -4.17
CA ALA A 336 28.05 2.24 -5.15
C ALA A 336 27.63 3.07 -6.39
N LEU A 337 26.33 3.40 -6.54
CA LEU A 337 25.86 4.30 -7.59
C LEU A 337 26.16 5.78 -7.27
N ILE A 338 26.29 6.14 -5.99
CA ILE A 338 26.48 7.53 -5.54
C ILE A 338 27.73 8.19 -6.18
N PRO A 339 28.92 7.56 -6.19
CA PRO A 339 30.09 8.13 -6.85
C PRO A 339 29.91 8.27 -8.36
N ILE A 340 29.22 7.33 -9.01
CA ILE A 340 28.92 7.38 -10.45
C ILE A 340 28.05 8.60 -10.76
N ILE A 341 26.99 8.82 -9.97
CA ILE A 341 26.12 9.99 -10.08
C ILE A 341 26.92 11.28 -9.93
N LYS A 342 27.74 11.41 -8.87
CA LYS A 342 28.54 12.62 -8.64
C LYS A 342 29.58 12.86 -9.74
N LYS A 343 30.10 11.80 -10.38
CA LYS A 343 31.02 11.90 -11.52
C LYS A 343 30.29 12.37 -12.79
N THR A 344 29.12 11.81 -13.10
CA THR A 344 28.36 12.12 -14.31
C THR A 344 27.63 13.46 -14.19
N ARG A 345 27.05 13.76 -13.03
CA ARG A 345 26.34 15.01 -12.71
C ARG A 345 26.71 15.54 -11.31
N PRO A 346 27.80 16.31 -11.19
CA PRO A 346 28.25 16.85 -9.90
C PRO A 346 27.22 17.73 -9.17
N GLY A 347 26.34 18.39 -9.92
CA GLY A 347 25.30 19.29 -9.38
C GLY A 347 24.04 18.60 -8.87
N THR A 348 23.85 17.30 -9.13
CA THR A 348 22.64 16.58 -8.71
C THR A 348 22.65 16.36 -7.19
N ARG A 349 21.50 16.64 -6.56
CA ARG A 349 21.27 16.40 -5.14
C ARG A 349 20.97 14.93 -4.90
N ILE A 350 21.62 14.35 -3.90
CA ILE A 350 21.50 12.93 -3.57
C ILE A 350 21.01 12.76 -2.14
N VAL A 351 19.95 11.98 -1.95
CA VAL A 351 19.44 11.57 -0.65
C VAL A 351 19.70 10.08 -0.47
N PHE A 352 20.39 9.71 0.60
CA PHE A 352 20.49 8.31 1.00
C PHE A 352 19.40 8.01 2.04
N ARG A 353 18.52 7.07 1.72
CA ARG A 353 17.41 6.66 2.59
C ARG A 353 17.69 5.27 3.15
N SER A 354 17.84 5.18 4.47
CA SER A 354 17.99 3.91 5.17
C SER A 354 16.66 3.46 5.77
N HIS A 355 16.24 2.24 5.42
CA HIS A 355 15.05 1.56 5.97
C HIS A 355 15.41 0.38 6.90
N ILE A 356 16.70 0.14 7.12
CA ILE A 356 17.17 -0.94 7.99
C ILE A 356 17.52 -0.44 9.39
N GLN A 357 17.40 -1.32 10.38
CA GLN A 357 17.97 -1.10 11.71
C GLN A 357 19.49 -1.26 11.64
N ILE A 358 20.22 -0.15 11.51
CA ILE A 358 21.68 -0.15 11.67
C ILE A 358 21.96 -0.12 13.17
N GLN A 359 22.69 -1.11 13.70
CA GLN A 359 23.09 -1.08 15.10
C GLN A 359 24.24 -0.09 15.30
N ALA A 360 23.92 1.19 15.59
CA ALA A 360 24.90 2.26 15.70
C ALA A 360 26.06 1.90 16.65
N GLU A 361 25.74 1.34 17.83
CA GLU A 361 26.72 0.89 18.83
C GLU A 361 27.74 -0.11 18.26
N LEU A 362 27.28 -1.09 17.47
CA LEU A 362 28.17 -2.06 16.85
C LEU A 362 28.95 -1.44 15.69
N THR A 363 28.31 -0.59 14.88
CA THR A 363 28.99 0.09 13.76
C THR A 363 30.03 1.10 14.21
N ASP A 364 29.99 1.54 15.47
CA ASP A 364 30.95 2.45 16.06
C ASP A 364 32.09 1.71 16.81
N THR A 365 31.98 0.38 16.97
CA THR A 365 32.98 -0.45 17.66
C THR A 365 33.96 -1.08 16.66
N PRO A 366 35.25 -0.69 16.64
CA PRO A 366 36.20 -1.04 15.56
C PRO A 366 36.38 -2.53 15.26
N ASP A 367 36.25 -3.39 16.27
CA ASP A 367 36.52 -4.82 16.14
C ASP A 367 35.35 -5.61 15.53
N THR A 368 34.18 -4.97 15.36
CA THR A 368 32.98 -5.67 14.90
C THR A 368 32.96 -5.83 13.37
N PRO A 369 32.33 -6.91 12.86
CA PRO A 369 31.97 -7.04 11.45
C PRO A 369 31.15 -5.83 10.94
N GLN A 370 30.26 -5.30 11.78
CA GLN A 370 29.40 -4.16 11.49
C GLN A 370 30.21 -2.91 11.18
N PHE A 371 31.23 -2.60 11.97
CA PHE A 371 32.10 -1.45 11.75
C PHE A 371 32.85 -1.56 10.42
N ARG A 372 33.36 -2.75 10.08
CA ARG A 372 34.07 -2.98 8.80
C ARG A 372 33.15 -2.84 7.59
N THR A 373 31.97 -3.47 7.63
CA THR A 373 30.97 -3.39 6.56
C THR A 373 30.44 -1.96 6.40
N TRP A 374 30.09 -1.30 7.51
CA TRP A 374 29.59 0.08 7.49
C TRP A 374 30.63 1.06 6.96
N ASN A 375 31.89 0.98 7.42
CA ASN A 375 32.93 1.88 6.93
C ASN A 375 33.27 1.69 5.46
N TYR A 376 33.09 0.49 4.91
CA TYR A 376 33.18 0.29 3.46
C TYR A 376 32.07 1.06 2.74
N LEU A 377 30.81 0.89 3.14
CA LEU A 377 29.66 1.56 2.52
C LEU A 377 29.68 3.08 2.72
N TYR A 378 30.13 3.55 3.88
CA TYR A 378 30.23 4.95 4.23
C TYR A 378 31.16 5.73 3.29
N LYS A 379 32.14 5.07 2.63
CA LYS A 379 32.97 5.69 1.58
C LYS A 379 32.13 6.26 0.43
N PHE A 380 31.00 5.62 0.15
CA PHE A 380 30.04 6.05 -0.86
C PHE A 380 29.00 7.01 -0.26
N VAL A 381 28.38 6.62 0.87
CA VAL A 381 27.28 7.37 1.51
C VAL A 381 27.68 8.80 1.88
N LYS A 382 28.93 9.03 2.31
CA LYS A 382 29.42 10.37 2.68
C LYS A 382 29.37 11.42 1.55
N GLN A 383 29.15 10.98 0.31
CA GLN A 383 29.00 11.87 -0.86
C GLN A 383 27.54 12.29 -1.11
N ALA A 384 26.59 11.72 -0.38
CA ALA A 384 25.19 12.15 -0.42
C ALA A 384 25.01 13.50 0.31
N ASP A 385 24.01 14.27 -0.12
CA ASP A 385 23.69 15.59 0.45
C ASP A 385 22.87 15.48 1.74
N LEU A 386 22.09 14.39 1.92
CA LEU A 386 21.24 14.15 3.08
C LEU A 386 21.17 12.65 3.43
N PHE A 387 21.23 12.34 4.73
CA PHE A 387 20.93 11.02 5.28
C PHE A 387 19.52 11.00 5.91
N LEU A 388 18.64 10.13 5.40
CA LEU A 388 17.29 9.93 5.94
C LEU A 388 17.19 8.58 6.64
N ALA A 389 16.82 8.59 7.93
CA ALA A 389 16.64 7.38 8.74
C ALA A 389 15.20 7.24 9.27
N HIS A 390 14.83 6.07 9.77
CA HIS A 390 13.64 5.92 10.61
C HIS A 390 13.75 6.76 11.89
N PRO A 391 12.64 7.20 12.51
CA PRO A 391 12.60 8.07 13.69
C PRO A 391 13.07 7.40 15.00
N VAL A 392 14.19 6.67 14.92
CA VAL A 392 14.89 6.01 16.02
C VAL A 392 16.35 6.43 15.93
N LYS A 393 16.82 7.23 16.88
CA LYS A 393 18.16 7.83 16.86
C LYS A 393 19.26 6.77 16.87
N ALA A 394 19.01 5.65 17.56
CA ALA A 394 19.91 4.51 17.65
C ALA A 394 20.21 3.83 16.30
N PHE A 395 19.49 4.19 15.21
CA PHE A 395 19.72 3.63 13.88
C PHE A 395 20.71 4.46 13.04
N VAL A 396 21.24 5.56 13.56
CA VAL A 396 22.17 6.42 12.84
C VAL A 396 23.58 6.27 13.43
N PRO A 397 24.55 5.75 12.65
CA PRO A 397 25.94 5.62 13.10
C PRO A 397 26.58 6.98 13.42
N LYS A 398 27.52 7.01 14.35
CA LYS A 398 28.16 8.25 14.81
C LYS A 398 28.88 9.00 13.70
N ASN A 399 29.56 8.28 12.80
CA ASN A 399 30.26 8.90 11.68
C ASN A 399 29.32 9.66 10.72
N VAL A 400 28.04 9.29 10.64
CA VAL A 400 27.03 10.02 9.87
C VAL A 400 26.63 11.29 10.60
N LEU A 401 26.28 11.19 11.89
CA LEU A 401 25.91 12.33 12.73
C LEU A 401 27.03 13.39 12.74
N ASP A 402 28.29 12.96 12.80
CA ASP A 402 29.43 13.86 12.89
C ASP A 402 29.72 14.60 11.57
N ASN A 403 29.28 14.07 10.41
CA ASN A 403 29.77 14.52 9.09
C ASN A 403 28.69 14.85 8.05
N MET A 404 27.43 14.50 8.27
CA MET A 404 26.34 14.65 7.31
C MET A 404 25.12 15.34 7.93
N ALA A 405 24.25 15.90 7.09
CA ALA A 405 22.92 16.32 7.54
C ALA A 405 22.03 15.08 7.72
N VAL A 406 21.32 15.02 8.85
CA VAL A 406 20.49 13.87 9.23
C VAL A 406 19.07 14.33 9.51
N LEU A 407 18.12 13.66 8.87
CA LEU A 407 16.69 13.85 9.10
C LEU A 407 15.99 12.51 9.35
N TYR A 408 14.91 12.57 10.11
CA TYR A 408 14.14 11.40 10.50
C TYR A 408 12.77 11.37 9.83
N MET A 409 12.43 10.23 9.23
CA MET A 409 11.19 10.02 8.49
C MET A 409 10.68 8.59 8.71
N ALA A 410 9.45 8.45 9.19
CA ALA A 410 8.80 7.14 9.36
C ALA A 410 8.47 6.49 8.00
N PRO A 411 8.39 5.16 7.90
CA PRO A 411 7.82 4.53 6.71
C PRO A 411 6.32 4.82 6.65
N SER A 412 5.67 4.39 5.56
CA SER A 412 4.24 4.61 5.38
C SER A 412 3.53 3.39 4.81
N SER A 413 2.20 3.39 4.90
CA SER A 413 1.31 2.51 4.15
C SER A 413 0.32 3.36 3.35
N ASP A 414 -0.42 2.74 2.45
CA ASP A 414 -1.49 3.42 1.73
C ASP A 414 -2.85 2.99 2.29
N PRO A 415 -3.69 3.91 2.80
CA PRO A 415 -4.99 3.55 3.36
C PRO A 415 -5.95 2.99 2.30
N LEU A 416 -5.75 3.34 1.03
CA LEU A 416 -6.61 2.94 -0.08
C LEU A 416 -6.10 1.67 -0.79
N ASP A 417 -4.93 1.16 -0.42
CA ASP A 417 -4.35 -0.02 -1.07
C ASP A 417 -4.92 -1.33 -0.50
N GLY A 418 -4.63 -2.43 -1.20
CA GLY A 418 -5.36 -3.70 -1.14
C GLY A 418 -5.40 -4.34 0.22
N LEU A 419 -4.46 -3.98 1.10
CA LEU A 419 -4.35 -4.44 2.48
C LEU A 419 -5.16 -3.59 3.48
N ASN A 420 -5.24 -2.28 3.24
CA ASN A 420 -5.79 -1.32 4.20
C ASN A 420 -7.22 -0.92 3.87
N LYS A 421 -7.62 -1.04 2.61
CA LYS A 421 -8.98 -0.71 2.20
C LYS A 421 -10.02 -1.53 2.99
N PRO A 422 -11.22 -0.98 3.20
CA PRO A 422 -12.31 -1.71 3.85
C PRO A 422 -12.77 -2.90 3.00
N TYR A 423 -13.11 -4.01 3.65
CA TYR A 423 -13.72 -5.17 2.99
C TYR A 423 -15.17 -5.33 3.43
N GLY A 424 -16.07 -5.44 2.45
CA GLY A 424 -17.47 -5.79 2.66
C GLY A 424 -17.69 -7.28 2.92
N THR A 425 -18.92 -7.64 3.27
CA THR A 425 -19.34 -8.97 3.73
C THR A 425 -19.04 -10.06 2.71
N ALA A 426 -19.24 -9.80 1.41
CA ALA A 426 -18.94 -10.76 0.35
C ALA A 426 -17.44 -11.11 0.31
N SER A 427 -16.57 -10.09 0.35
CA SER A 427 -15.11 -10.27 0.41
C SER A 427 -14.70 -10.98 1.70
N VAL A 428 -15.28 -10.58 2.85
CA VAL A 428 -15.01 -11.20 4.15
C VAL A 428 -15.36 -12.68 4.16
N HIS A 429 -16.53 -13.05 3.66
CA HIS A 429 -16.96 -14.44 3.54
C HIS A 429 -16.00 -15.24 2.67
N TYR A 430 -15.69 -14.74 1.47
CA TYR A 430 -14.77 -15.38 0.55
C TYR A 430 -13.38 -15.62 1.18
N PHE A 431 -12.79 -14.60 1.82
CA PHE A 431 -11.44 -14.71 2.34
C PHE A 431 -11.38 -15.59 3.59
N ARG A 432 -12.45 -15.62 4.40
CA ARG A 432 -12.59 -16.55 5.52
C ARG A 432 -12.67 -18.01 5.03
N GLU A 433 -13.45 -18.29 3.98
CA GLU A 433 -13.48 -19.63 3.39
C GLU A 433 -12.12 -20.03 2.80
N ARG A 434 -11.47 -19.11 2.08
CA ARG A 434 -10.12 -19.31 1.54
C ARG A 434 -9.11 -19.57 2.66
N PHE A 435 -9.17 -18.81 3.75
CA PHE A 435 -8.34 -19.00 4.93
C PHE A 435 -8.57 -20.38 5.54
N ASN A 436 -9.82 -20.77 5.79
CA ASN A 436 -10.15 -22.08 6.37
C ASN A 436 -9.69 -23.23 5.47
N SER A 437 -9.79 -23.10 4.14
CA SER A 437 -9.24 -24.10 3.21
C SER A 437 -7.71 -24.20 3.30
N LEU A 438 -7.01 -23.07 3.41
CA LEU A 438 -5.54 -23.05 3.59
C LEU A 438 -5.13 -23.62 4.94
N SER A 439 -5.81 -23.21 6.02
CA SER A 439 -5.59 -23.67 7.38
C SER A 439 -5.78 -25.19 7.50
N ALA A 440 -6.88 -25.72 6.99
CA ALA A 440 -7.15 -27.16 6.98
C ALA A 440 -6.08 -27.96 6.22
N LYS A 441 -5.58 -27.42 5.09
CA LYS A 441 -4.51 -28.08 4.30
C LYS A 441 -3.14 -28.03 4.97
N GLN A 442 -2.81 -26.95 5.67
CA GLN A 442 -1.47 -26.72 6.21
C GLN A 442 -1.30 -27.22 7.65
N CYS A 443 -2.31 -27.03 8.50
CA CYS A 443 -2.25 -27.37 9.93
C CYS A 443 -3.42 -28.22 10.44
N GLY A 444 -4.43 -28.51 9.61
CA GLY A 444 -5.58 -29.35 10.00
C GLY A 444 -6.62 -28.64 10.88
N VAL A 445 -6.45 -27.34 11.14
CA VAL A 445 -7.35 -26.53 11.96
C VAL A 445 -8.34 -25.76 11.09
N THR A 446 -9.58 -25.63 11.55
CA THR A 446 -10.59 -24.76 10.92
C THR A 446 -11.06 -23.74 11.95
N ILE A 447 -11.06 -22.46 11.58
CA ILE A 447 -11.47 -21.37 12.47
C ILE A 447 -12.99 -21.25 12.46
N GLU A 448 -13.52 -21.17 13.68
CA GLU A 448 -14.90 -20.94 14.04
C GLU A 448 -15.11 -19.43 14.28
N TRP A 449 -15.39 -18.70 13.20
CA TRP A 449 -15.41 -17.23 13.18
C TRP A 449 -16.31 -16.57 14.25
N TYR A 450 -17.34 -17.26 14.74
CA TYR A 450 -18.26 -16.76 15.77
C TYR A 450 -17.61 -16.65 17.17
N ARG A 451 -16.53 -17.40 17.44
CA ARG A 451 -15.78 -17.34 18.71
C ARG A 451 -14.89 -16.10 18.83
N GLY A 452 -14.67 -15.40 17.72
CA GLY A 452 -13.64 -14.37 17.62
C GLY A 452 -12.24 -14.96 17.58
N TYR A 453 -11.26 -14.13 17.21
CA TYR A 453 -9.87 -14.56 17.13
C TYR A 453 -8.88 -13.45 17.40
N ILE A 454 -7.73 -13.84 17.94
CA ILE A 454 -6.52 -13.04 18.07
C ILE A 454 -5.69 -13.28 16.81
N CYS A 455 -5.07 -12.26 16.23
CA CYS A 455 -4.20 -12.45 15.07
C CYS A 455 -2.83 -11.79 15.20
N GLN A 456 -1.80 -12.45 14.66
CA GLN A 456 -0.51 -11.85 14.36
C GLN A 456 -0.21 -12.00 12.88
N ILE A 457 -0.26 -10.88 12.16
CA ILE A 457 0.13 -10.83 10.75
C ILE A 457 1.61 -10.43 10.67
N ALA A 458 2.49 -11.40 10.44
CA ALA A 458 3.93 -11.15 10.39
C ALA A 458 4.66 -12.19 9.56
N ARG A 459 5.86 -11.86 9.09
CA ARG A 459 6.76 -12.85 8.48
C ARG A 459 7.10 -13.94 9.50
N PHE A 460 7.34 -15.16 9.02
CA PHE A 460 7.84 -16.25 9.85
C PHE A 460 9.34 -16.07 10.12
N ASP A 461 9.64 -15.19 11.07
CA ASP A 461 10.99 -14.85 11.49
C ASP A 461 11.08 -14.91 13.03
N PRO A 462 12.17 -15.44 13.61
CA PRO A 462 12.33 -15.52 15.07
C PRO A 462 12.21 -14.18 15.79
N SER A 463 12.59 -13.07 15.13
CA SER A 463 12.46 -11.72 15.70
C SER A 463 11.02 -11.27 15.88
N LYS A 464 10.03 -11.93 15.26
CA LYS A 464 8.60 -11.56 15.35
C LYS A 464 7.90 -12.08 16.61
N GLY A 465 8.62 -12.80 17.47
CA GLY A 465 8.13 -13.24 18.78
C GLY A 465 6.93 -14.19 18.72
N ILE A 466 6.84 -15.00 17.66
CA ILE A 466 5.75 -15.98 17.49
C ILE A 466 5.77 -17.01 18.63
N GLU A 467 6.95 -17.43 19.12
CA GLU A 467 7.06 -18.36 20.26
C GLU A 467 6.47 -17.76 21.54
N ILE A 468 6.74 -16.48 21.79
CA ILE A 468 6.20 -15.73 22.94
C ILE A 468 4.68 -15.64 22.84
N LEU A 469 4.14 -15.45 21.64
CA LEU A 469 2.69 -15.42 21.41
C LEU A 469 2.04 -16.77 21.70
N LEU A 470 2.64 -17.88 21.27
CA LEU A 470 2.12 -19.22 21.56
C LEU A 470 2.11 -19.51 23.06
N GLU A 471 3.19 -19.15 23.76
CA GLU A 471 3.29 -19.31 25.21
C GLU A 471 2.27 -18.43 25.94
N ALA A 472 2.11 -17.17 25.51
CA ALA A 472 1.12 -16.25 26.06
C ALA A 472 -0.31 -16.75 25.85
N TYR A 473 -0.61 -17.27 24.67
CA TYR A 473 -1.92 -17.84 24.36
C TYR A 473 -2.20 -19.08 25.23
N LEU A 474 -1.24 -19.98 25.42
CA LEU A 474 -1.39 -21.12 26.33
C LEU A 474 -1.72 -20.67 27.77
N LYS A 475 -1.00 -19.67 28.28
CA LYS A 475 -1.24 -19.09 29.61
C LYS A 475 -2.63 -18.46 29.69
N PHE A 476 -3.03 -17.69 28.68
CA PHE A 476 -4.36 -17.09 28.58
C PHE A 476 -5.47 -18.14 28.60
N ARG A 477 -5.32 -19.25 27.86
CA ARG A 477 -6.29 -20.35 27.83
C ARG A 477 -6.45 -21.01 29.21
N ARG A 478 -5.34 -21.25 29.92
CA ARG A 478 -5.37 -21.76 31.30
C ARG A 478 -5.99 -20.77 32.30
N LEU A 479 -5.84 -19.47 32.08
CA LEU A 479 -6.46 -18.43 32.90
C LEU A 479 -7.98 -18.38 32.64
N LEU A 480 -8.40 -18.41 31.37
CA LEU A 480 -9.81 -18.43 30.96
C LEU A 480 -10.60 -19.58 31.60
N GLU A 481 -10.01 -20.77 31.69
CA GLU A 481 -10.64 -21.94 32.33
C GLU A 481 -10.89 -21.75 33.84
N ARG A 482 -10.17 -20.82 34.48
CA ARG A 482 -10.26 -20.54 35.92
C ARG A 482 -11.21 -19.39 36.25
N VAL A 483 -11.72 -18.68 35.25
CA VAL A 483 -12.68 -17.58 35.44
C VAL A 483 -14.01 -18.15 35.95
N HIS A 484 -14.78 -17.33 36.69
CA HIS A 484 -16.05 -17.74 37.29
C HIS A 484 -17.08 -18.28 36.27
N SER A 485 -16.99 -17.86 35.00
CA SER A 485 -17.87 -18.30 33.92
C SER A 485 -17.05 -18.49 32.63
N PRO A 486 -16.43 -19.67 32.44
CA PRO A 486 -15.63 -19.92 31.24
C PRO A 486 -16.54 -19.98 30.00
N PRO A 487 -16.06 -19.49 28.84
CA PRO A 487 -16.84 -19.50 27.60
C PRO A 487 -17.15 -20.95 27.17
N GLU A 488 -18.42 -21.24 26.86
CA GLU A 488 -18.90 -22.59 26.49
C GLU A 488 -18.15 -23.19 25.29
N HIS A 489 -17.70 -22.35 24.37
CA HIS A 489 -16.94 -22.77 23.17
C HIS A 489 -15.43 -22.59 23.33
N GLY A 490 -14.93 -22.37 24.55
CA GLY A 490 -13.50 -22.21 24.76
C GLY A 490 -12.95 -20.92 24.14
N GLY A 491 -13.65 -19.80 24.16
CA GLY A 491 -13.09 -18.46 23.91
C GLY A 491 -12.47 -18.22 22.51
N PRO A 492 -11.77 -17.08 22.32
CA PRO A 492 -11.20 -16.69 21.03
C PRO A 492 -10.07 -17.61 20.57
N GLN A 493 -10.01 -17.87 19.26
CA GLN A 493 -8.95 -18.68 18.63
C GLN A 493 -7.72 -17.83 18.26
N LEU A 494 -6.60 -18.45 17.88
CA LEU A 494 -5.36 -17.77 17.48
C LEU A 494 -5.04 -18.00 16.00
N ILE A 495 -4.83 -16.91 15.26
CA ILE A 495 -4.37 -16.93 13.87
C ILE A 495 -2.97 -16.31 13.76
N ILE A 496 -1.99 -17.09 13.32
CA ILE A 496 -0.66 -16.59 12.94
C ILE A 496 -0.54 -16.74 11.43
N MET A 497 -0.40 -15.62 10.73
CA MET A 497 -0.42 -15.62 9.27
C MET A 497 0.62 -14.68 8.69
N GLY A 498 1.24 -15.07 7.58
CA GLY A 498 2.16 -14.20 6.89
C GLY A 498 2.64 -14.77 5.57
N HIS A 499 3.24 -13.92 4.76
CA HIS A 499 3.90 -14.29 3.53
C HIS A 499 5.43 -14.31 3.71
N GLY A 500 6.14 -15.03 2.83
CA GLY A 500 7.58 -14.85 2.68
C GLY A 500 7.90 -13.57 1.91
N SER A 501 9.07 -12.97 2.10
CA SER A 501 9.50 -11.91 1.17
C SER A 501 9.77 -12.53 -0.20
N VAL A 502 9.39 -11.84 -1.28
CA VAL A 502 9.77 -12.25 -2.65
C VAL A 502 11.29 -12.20 -2.82
N ASP A 503 11.94 -11.27 -2.12
CA ASP A 503 13.40 -11.16 -2.00
C ASP A 503 13.99 -12.14 -0.96
N ASP A 504 13.23 -13.16 -0.54
CA ASP A 504 13.75 -14.21 0.33
C ASP A 504 13.70 -15.59 -0.33
N PRO A 505 14.76 -15.97 -1.09
CA PRO A 505 14.90 -17.33 -1.57
C PRO A 505 15.10 -18.34 -0.42
N ASP A 506 15.33 -17.89 0.82
CA ASP A 506 15.28 -18.75 2.00
C ASP A 506 13.82 -19.07 2.41
N GLY A 507 12.96 -19.39 1.43
CA GLY A 507 11.65 -20.00 1.68
C GLY A 507 11.74 -21.28 2.52
N GLN A 508 12.92 -21.91 2.57
CA GLN A 508 13.26 -22.97 3.51
C GLN A 508 13.27 -22.50 4.97
N VAL A 509 13.77 -21.31 5.30
CA VAL A 509 13.77 -20.78 6.68
C VAL A 509 12.34 -20.53 7.16
N ILE A 510 11.50 -19.98 6.30
CA ILE A 510 10.06 -19.77 6.58
C ILE A 510 9.34 -21.12 6.77
N TYR A 511 9.56 -22.08 5.87
CA TYR A 511 9.00 -23.43 6.01
C TYR A 511 9.49 -24.10 7.28
N ASN A 512 10.79 -23.99 7.59
CA ASN A 512 11.38 -24.53 8.81
C ASN A 512 10.80 -23.87 10.06
N ALA A 513 10.56 -22.56 10.05
CA ALA A 513 9.95 -21.83 11.14
C ALA A 513 8.48 -22.23 11.34
N SER A 514 7.67 -22.31 10.27
CA SER A 514 6.29 -22.78 10.38
C SER A 514 6.23 -24.24 10.84
N VAL A 515 7.11 -25.10 10.33
CA VAL A 515 7.22 -26.50 10.74
C VAL A 515 7.70 -26.62 12.18
N LEU A 516 8.64 -25.78 12.62
CA LEU A 516 9.10 -25.74 14.01
C LEU A 516 7.95 -25.37 14.94
N MET A 517 7.15 -24.37 14.57
CA MET A 517 5.97 -23.99 15.34
C MET A 517 4.94 -25.11 15.40
N SER A 518 4.69 -25.81 14.28
CA SER A 518 3.84 -27.01 14.28
C SER A 518 4.39 -28.13 15.16
N LYS A 519 5.71 -28.29 15.23
CA LYS A 519 6.34 -29.24 16.17
C LYS A 519 6.17 -28.81 17.63
N ILE A 520 6.27 -27.52 17.93
CA ILE A 520 6.01 -26.98 19.28
C ILE A 520 4.56 -27.30 19.68
N LEU A 521 3.59 -27.04 18.80
CA LEU A 521 2.18 -27.35 19.03
C LEU A 521 1.89 -28.84 19.21
N ALA A 522 2.72 -29.72 18.64
CA ALA A 522 2.61 -31.17 18.81
C ALA A 522 3.22 -31.70 20.12
N THR A 523 3.82 -30.84 20.95
CA THR A 523 4.30 -31.24 22.27
C THR A 523 3.15 -31.35 23.26
N THR A 524 3.29 -32.21 24.27
CA THR A 524 2.26 -32.46 25.30
C THR A 524 1.86 -31.21 26.08
N GLU A 525 2.73 -30.20 26.14
CA GLU A 525 2.44 -28.94 26.81
C GLU A 525 1.38 -28.10 26.08
N TYR A 526 1.36 -28.15 24.74
CA TYR A 526 0.51 -27.33 23.86
C TYR A 526 -0.74 -28.09 23.37
N GLU A 527 -0.90 -29.35 23.75
CA GLU A 527 -2.07 -30.19 23.46
C GLU A 527 -3.42 -29.48 23.74
N PRO A 528 -3.60 -28.69 24.83
CA PRO A 528 -4.88 -28.03 25.11
C PRO A 528 -5.28 -26.94 24.10
N ILE A 529 -4.34 -26.43 23.30
CA ILE A 529 -4.57 -25.28 22.42
C ILE A 529 -4.37 -25.61 20.94
N LYS A 530 -3.88 -26.81 20.62
CA LYS A 530 -3.52 -27.20 19.25
C LYS A 530 -4.66 -27.02 18.23
N ASP A 531 -5.89 -27.30 18.64
CA ASP A 531 -7.08 -27.25 17.78
C ASP A 531 -7.65 -25.82 17.65
N ASP A 532 -7.15 -24.88 18.47
CA ASP A 532 -7.52 -23.47 18.46
C ASP A 532 -6.46 -22.55 17.82
N VAL A 533 -5.29 -23.09 17.44
CA VAL A 533 -4.18 -22.32 16.86
C VAL A 533 -4.01 -22.66 15.38
N SER A 534 -4.25 -21.68 14.52
CA SER A 534 -4.02 -21.79 13.08
C SER A 534 -2.74 -21.04 12.68
N ILE A 535 -1.78 -21.76 12.12
CA ILE A 535 -0.53 -21.19 11.58
C ILE A 535 -0.53 -21.36 10.07
N VAL A 536 -0.66 -20.26 9.33
CA VAL A 536 -0.88 -20.28 7.88
C VAL A 536 0.18 -19.47 7.15
N ARG A 537 0.91 -20.13 6.25
CA ARG A 537 1.68 -19.45 5.22
C ARG A 537 0.73 -18.92 4.15
N ALA A 538 0.54 -17.61 4.14
CA ALA A 538 -0.29 -16.91 3.19
C ALA A 538 0.35 -16.92 1.79
N PRO A 539 -0.43 -17.07 0.72
CA PRO A 539 0.02 -16.66 -0.60
C PRO A 539 0.19 -15.12 -0.65
N PRO A 540 0.86 -14.55 -1.67
CA PRO A 540 1.02 -13.10 -1.82
C PRO A 540 -0.32 -12.44 -2.17
N SER A 541 -1.14 -12.21 -1.15
CA SER A 541 -2.49 -11.66 -1.24
C SER A 541 -2.73 -10.71 -0.08
N ASP A 542 -2.58 -9.42 -0.35
CA ASP A 542 -2.82 -8.36 0.63
C ASP A 542 -4.27 -8.32 1.08
N SER A 543 -5.22 -8.55 0.17
CA SER A 543 -6.66 -8.63 0.50
C SER A 543 -6.97 -9.71 1.54
N LEU A 544 -6.30 -10.87 1.47
CA LEU A 544 -6.49 -11.94 2.45
C LEU A 544 -5.94 -11.53 3.83
N LEU A 545 -4.74 -10.96 3.89
CA LEU A 545 -4.13 -10.51 5.15
C LEU A 545 -4.95 -9.38 5.78
N GLY A 546 -5.38 -8.42 4.97
CA GLY A 546 -6.14 -7.26 5.43
C GLY A 546 -7.53 -7.64 5.90
N CYS A 547 -8.18 -8.62 5.24
CA CYS A 547 -9.47 -9.13 5.65
C CYS A 547 -9.40 -9.86 7.00
N ILE A 548 -8.37 -10.70 7.19
CA ILE A 548 -8.14 -11.38 8.48
C ILE A 548 -7.74 -10.37 9.56
N LEU A 549 -6.99 -9.32 9.23
CA LEU A 549 -6.69 -8.28 10.20
C LEU A 549 -7.97 -7.51 10.61
N GLN A 550 -8.79 -7.08 9.65
CA GLN A 550 -10.03 -6.31 9.90
C GLN A 550 -10.99 -7.00 10.87
N GLY A 551 -11.12 -8.33 10.77
CA GLY A 551 -12.07 -9.09 11.57
C GLY A 551 -11.54 -9.57 12.91
N ALA A 552 -10.31 -9.24 13.28
CA ALA A 552 -9.70 -9.71 14.51
C ALA A 552 -10.31 -9.02 15.74
N TRP A 553 -10.42 -9.78 16.84
CA TRP A 553 -10.81 -9.24 18.13
C TRP A 553 -9.69 -8.40 18.73
N VAL A 554 -8.47 -8.92 18.68
CA VAL A 554 -7.23 -8.25 19.10
C VAL A 554 -6.13 -8.65 18.12
N ALA A 555 -5.38 -7.67 17.61
CA ALA A 555 -4.15 -7.92 16.87
C ALA A 555 -2.96 -7.96 17.84
N THR A 556 -1.91 -8.68 17.50
CA THR A 556 -0.66 -8.69 18.27
C THR A 556 0.54 -8.43 17.38
N GLN A 557 1.53 -7.72 17.90
CA GLN A 557 2.86 -7.59 17.28
C GLN A 557 3.95 -7.67 18.35
N LEU A 558 4.32 -8.90 18.70
CA LEU A 558 5.21 -9.22 19.82
C LEU A 558 6.68 -9.34 19.42
N SER A 559 7.13 -8.50 18.47
CA SER A 559 8.50 -8.56 17.97
C SER A 559 9.54 -8.31 19.07
N THR A 560 10.60 -9.11 19.08
CA THR A 560 11.75 -8.89 19.97
C THR A 560 12.70 -7.82 19.43
N ARG A 561 12.73 -7.65 18.11
CA ARG A 561 13.52 -6.63 17.40
C ARG A 561 12.74 -6.18 16.18
N GLU A 562 12.60 -4.87 16.01
CA GLU A 562 11.84 -4.31 14.89
C GLU A 562 12.28 -2.89 14.54
N GLY A 563 12.29 -2.53 13.25
CA GLY A 563 12.59 -1.17 12.81
C GLY A 563 11.43 -0.21 13.07
N PHE A 564 10.26 -0.56 12.52
CA PHE A 564 9.02 0.20 12.67
C PHE A 564 7.82 -0.75 12.69
N GLU A 565 7.74 -1.67 11.72
CA GLU A 565 6.59 -2.55 11.44
C GLU A 565 5.29 -1.80 11.16
N VAL A 566 4.93 -1.76 9.89
CA VAL A 566 3.73 -1.06 9.41
C VAL A 566 2.44 -1.79 9.81
N LYS A 567 2.50 -3.10 10.11
CA LYS A 567 1.33 -3.89 10.56
C LYS A 567 0.64 -3.32 11.79
N VAL A 568 1.38 -2.61 12.64
CA VAL A 568 0.84 -1.92 13.81
C VAL A 568 -0.07 -0.76 13.39
N THR A 569 0.41 0.09 12.48
CA THR A 569 -0.38 1.17 11.88
C THR A 569 -1.62 0.64 11.15
N GLU A 570 -1.49 -0.46 10.40
CA GLU A 570 -2.60 -1.06 9.65
C GLU A 570 -3.72 -1.59 10.57
N ALA A 571 -3.35 -2.23 11.68
CA ALA A 571 -4.31 -2.73 12.67
C ALA A 571 -5.13 -1.59 13.29
N ILE A 572 -4.45 -0.52 13.72
CA ILE A 572 -5.07 0.66 14.33
C ILE A 572 -6.00 1.36 13.33
N ASN A 573 -5.60 1.46 12.06
CA ASN A 573 -6.43 2.04 11.00
C ASN A 573 -7.73 1.26 10.80
N LYS A 574 -7.65 -0.07 10.85
CA LYS A 574 -8.82 -0.95 10.81
C LYS A 574 -9.63 -0.96 12.11
N ARG A 575 -9.25 -0.12 13.10
CA ARG A 575 -9.91 0.00 14.42
C ARG A 575 -9.83 -1.29 15.23
N VAL A 576 -8.81 -2.10 14.95
CA VAL A 576 -8.52 -3.32 15.69
C VAL A 576 -7.54 -2.97 16.79
N PRO A 577 -7.88 -3.22 18.07
CA PRO A 577 -6.96 -2.95 19.17
C PRO A 577 -5.75 -3.87 19.06
N ILE A 578 -4.57 -3.32 19.36
CA ILE A 578 -3.30 -4.06 19.21
C ILE A 578 -2.54 -4.20 20.52
N ILE A 579 -2.02 -5.40 20.80
CA ILE A 579 -1.01 -5.63 21.84
C ILE A 579 0.36 -5.67 21.17
N ALA A 580 1.18 -4.68 21.44
CA ALA A 580 2.46 -4.49 20.78
C ALA A 580 3.61 -4.50 21.79
N SER A 581 4.75 -5.04 21.37
CA SER A 581 5.96 -5.09 22.20
C SER A 581 6.70 -3.75 22.23
N ASP A 582 7.37 -3.45 23.35
CA ASP A 582 8.30 -2.33 23.48
C ASP A 582 9.62 -2.62 22.76
N ALA A 583 9.58 -2.69 21.43
CA ALA A 583 10.73 -3.00 20.57
C ALA A 583 10.86 -2.00 19.42
N GLY A 584 12.03 -1.35 19.34
CA GLY A 584 12.40 -0.41 18.27
C GLY A 584 11.34 0.67 18.00
N GLY A 585 10.86 0.77 16.75
CA GLY A 585 9.88 1.78 16.33
C GLY A 585 8.41 1.41 16.53
N ILE A 586 8.08 0.23 17.06
CA ILE A 586 6.69 -0.19 17.32
C ILE A 586 5.96 0.79 18.27
N PRO A 587 6.55 1.23 19.39
CA PRO A 587 5.90 2.15 20.33
C PRO A 587 5.52 3.51 19.75
N LEU A 588 6.15 3.95 18.65
CA LEU A 588 5.84 5.23 18.00
C LEU A 588 4.44 5.25 17.37
N GLN A 589 3.84 4.07 17.16
CA GLN A 589 2.52 3.92 16.53
C GLN A 589 1.40 3.70 17.54
N VAL A 590 1.71 3.21 18.75
CA VAL A 590 0.73 2.78 19.75
C VAL A 590 0.61 3.81 20.87
N GLN A 591 -0.58 4.37 21.05
CA GLN A 591 -0.94 5.16 22.21
C GLN A 591 -1.48 4.23 23.29
N HIS A 592 -0.64 3.90 24.29
CA HIS A 592 -0.96 2.95 25.35
C HIS A 592 -2.29 3.27 26.06
N GLY A 593 -3.20 2.29 26.10
CA GLY A 593 -4.52 2.41 26.71
C GLY A 593 -5.56 3.15 25.86
N LYS A 594 -5.18 3.72 24.71
CA LYS A 594 -6.07 4.45 23.81
C LYS A 594 -6.41 3.68 22.54
N ASN A 595 -5.41 3.26 21.78
CA ASN A 595 -5.59 2.51 20.52
C ASN A 595 -4.97 1.10 20.56
N GLY A 596 -4.24 0.80 21.62
CA GLY A 596 -3.62 -0.48 21.88
C GLY A 596 -2.86 -0.45 23.19
N TRP A 597 -2.04 -1.46 23.42
CA TRP A 597 -1.23 -1.59 24.63
C TRP A 597 0.21 -1.95 24.27
N ILE A 598 1.13 -1.38 25.03
CA ILE A 598 2.56 -1.66 24.94
C ILE A 598 2.93 -2.60 26.09
N VAL A 599 3.56 -3.73 25.78
CA VAL A 599 4.04 -4.73 26.74
C VAL A 599 5.56 -4.87 26.67
N PRO A 600 6.23 -5.30 27.76
CA PRO A 600 7.66 -5.59 27.73
C PRO A 600 8.01 -6.62 26.65
N SER A 601 9.04 -6.33 25.86
CA SER A 601 9.50 -7.26 24.82
C SER A 601 10.05 -8.55 25.43
N GLY A 602 9.74 -9.70 24.82
CA GLY A 602 10.25 -11.00 25.27
C GLY A 602 9.44 -11.71 26.36
N GLN A 603 8.34 -11.13 26.86
CA GLN A 603 7.58 -11.66 28.00
C GLN A 603 6.16 -12.10 27.61
N SER A 604 5.78 -13.32 28.00
CA SER A 604 4.47 -13.90 27.65
C SER A 604 3.40 -13.68 28.74
N GLU A 605 3.78 -13.58 30.02
CA GLU A 605 2.85 -13.33 31.12
C GLU A 605 2.05 -12.02 30.99
N PRO A 606 2.69 -10.86 30.70
CA PRO A 606 1.95 -9.61 30.57
C PRO A 606 0.92 -9.64 29.44
N VAL A 607 1.25 -10.35 28.34
CA VAL A 607 0.35 -10.54 27.19
C VAL A 607 -0.85 -11.39 27.60
N ALA A 608 -0.62 -12.51 28.29
CA ALA A 608 -1.67 -13.41 28.72
C ALA A 608 -2.66 -12.75 29.69
N GLN A 609 -2.13 -11.98 30.66
CA GLN A 609 -2.96 -11.23 31.60
C GLN A 609 -3.76 -10.15 30.89
N LEU A 610 -3.14 -9.40 29.98
CA LEU A 610 -3.85 -8.37 29.23
C LEU A 610 -4.96 -8.96 28.34
N LEU A 611 -4.73 -10.11 27.68
CA LEU A 611 -5.78 -10.80 26.93
C LEU A 611 -6.96 -11.20 27.83
N LEU A 612 -6.70 -11.62 29.06
CA LEU A 612 -7.74 -11.89 30.05
C LEU A 612 -8.48 -10.61 30.43
N ASP A 613 -7.76 -9.55 30.75
CA ASP A 613 -8.34 -8.26 31.12
C ASP A 613 -9.23 -7.69 30.00
N ILE A 614 -8.84 -7.88 28.73
CA ILE A 614 -9.68 -7.51 27.57
C ILE A 614 -10.92 -8.39 27.49
N HIS A 615 -10.78 -9.70 27.72
CA HIS A 615 -11.89 -10.65 27.70
C HIS A 615 -12.94 -10.36 28.78
N GLU A 616 -12.51 -10.09 30.01
CA GLU A 616 -13.37 -9.75 31.15
C GLU A 616 -13.91 -8.30 31.08
N GLY A 617 -13.39 -7.48 30.16
CA GLY A 617 -13.78 -6.09 29.97
C GLY A 617 -13.14 -5.12 30.96
N HIS A 618 -12.12 -5.55 31.71
CA HIS A 618 -11.29 -4.70 32.56
C HIS A 618 -10.38 -3.76 31.75
N ALA A 619 -9.99 -4.17 30.53
CA ALA A 619 -9.25 -3.36 29.57
C ALA A 619 -10.06 -3.24 28.27
N GLN A 620 -10.41 -2.02 27.87
CA GLN A 620 -11.10 -1.78 26.61
C GLN A 620 -10.52 -0.56 25.90
N VAL A 621 -10.20 -0.74 24.63
CA VAL A 621 -9.91 0.34 23.70
C VAL A 621 -11.23 0.65 22.98
N THR A 622 -11.78 1.83 23.23
CA THR A 622 -12.99 2.28 22.53
C THR A 622 -12.61 3.31 21.48
N ARG A 623 -13.02 3.06 20.24
CA ARG A 623 -12.95 4.04 19.15
C ARG A 623 -14.37 4.28 18.65
N PRO A 624 -15.15 5.13 19.33
CA PRO A 624 -16.52 5.42 18.93
C PRO A 624 -16.55 6.04 17.53
N LEU A 625 -17.57 5.70 16.74
CA LEU A 625 -17.88 6.43 15.52
C LEU A 625 -18.33 7.85 15.88
N GLU A 626 -18.07 8.84 15.01
CA GLU A 626 -18.70 10.17 15.15
C GLU A 626 -20.22 10.02 15.31
N LYS A 627 -20.88 10.96 16.00
CA LYS A 627 -22.35 10.95 16.19
C LYS A 627 -23.15 10.89 14.88
N SER A 628 -22.58 11.40 13.78
CA SER A 628 -23.12 11.33 12.42
C SER A 628 -23.10 9.91 11.82
N HIS A 629 -22.36 9.00 12.44
CA HIS A 629 -22.05 7.65 11.98
C HIS A 629 -22.35 6.58 13.04
N GLU A 630 -23.08 6.93 14.10
CA GLU A 630 -23.70 5.93 14.98
C GLU A 630 -24.64 5.06 14.13
N LEU A 631 -24.24 3.82 13.86
CA LEU A 631 -25.10 2.84 13.23
C LEU A 631 -26.24 2.55 14.23
N GLU A 632 -27.49 2.82 13.84
CA GLU A 632 -28.69 2.70 14.68
C GLU A 632 -28.66 1.42 15.55
N GLY A 633 -28.23 1.55 16.80
CA GLY A 633 -28.16 0.43 17.76
C GLY A 633 -27.08 -0.63 17.53
N HIS A 634 -26.19 -0.49 16.54
CA HIS A 634 -25.12 -1.46 16.27
C HIS A 634 -23.77 -1.02 16.86
N ARG A 635 -23.11 -1.95 17.58
CA ARG A 635 -21.76 -1.76 18.14
C ARG A 635 -20.78 -1.32 17.04
N SER A 636 -19.78 -0.54 17.43
CA SER A 636 -18.65 -0.05 16.64
C SER A 636 -17.69 -1.16 16.15
N ASP A 637 -18.20 -2.26 15.62
CA ASP A 637 -17.42 -3.36 15.04
C ASP A 637 -16.79 -2.94 13.69
N PRO A 638 -15.49 -3.19 13.48
CA PRO A 638 -14.79 -2.90 12.22
C PRO A 638 -15.47 -3.43 10.95
N ASN A 639 -16.09 -4.62 10.99
CA ASN A 639 -16.75 -5.19 9.82
C ASN A 639 -18.03 -4.44 9.48
N ALA A 640 -18.83 -4.05 10.47
CA ALA A 640 -20.01 -3.23 10.25
C ALA A 640 -19.66 -1.86 9.62
N VAL A 641 -18.56 -1.25 10.06
CA VAL A 641 -18.06 0.02 9.48
C VAL A 641 -17.61 -0.18 8.04
N ALA A 642 -16.81 -1.23 7.77
CA ALA A 642 -16.34 -1.54 6.44
C ALA A 642 -17.50 -1.90 5.49
N GLU A 643 -18.49 -2.65 5.96
CA GLU A 643 -19.70 -2.98 5.20
C GLU A 643 -20.51 -1.73 4.83
N SER A 644 -20.69 -0.83 5.79
CA SER A 644 -21.44 0.40 5.58
C SER A 644 -20.78 1.30 4.53
N PHE A 645 -19.44 1.30 4.44
CA PHE A 645 -18.72 1.95 3.36
C PHE A 645 -18.80 1.17 2.04
N ALA A 646 -18.56 -0.15 2.06
CA ALA A 646 -18.55 -0.97 0.85
C ALA A 646 -19.91 -0.93 0.10
N ARG A 647 -21.04 -0.82 0.83
CA ARG A 647 -22.39 -0.73 0.24
C ARG A 647 -22.75 0.64 -0.35
N ASP A 648 -22.11 1.71 0.09
CA ASP A 648 -22.45 3.07 -0.34
C ASP A 648 -21.23 3.74 -0.99
N PHE A 649 -21.14 3.62 -2.31
CA PHE A 649 -20.05 4.21 -3.09
C PHE A 649 -20.15 5.74 -3.24
N ALA A 650 -21.28 6.35 -2.83
CA ALA A 650 -21.38 7.80 -2.74
C ALA A 650 -20.85 8.33 -1.40
N ARG A 651 -20.59 7.44 -0.43
CA ARG A 651 -20.02 7.81 0.85
C ARG A 651 -18.53 8.17 0.68
N PRO A 652 -18.08 9.30 1.26
CA PRO A 652 -16.67 9.64 1.24
C PRO A 652 -15.83 8.61 2.00
N TYR A 653 -14.60 8.42 1.56
CA TYR A 653 -13.68 7.52 2.25
C TYR A 653 -13.45 7.99 3.70
N PRO A 654 -13.47 7.09 4.70
CA PRO A 654 -13.22 7.47 6.09
C PRO A 654 -11.84 8.09 6.25
N LYS A 655 -11.76 9.27 6.87
CA LYS A 655 -10.47 9.86 7.22
C LYS A 655 -9.66 8.89 8.06
N VAL A 656 -8.40 8.75 7.69
CA VAL A 656 -7.44 7.94 8.42
C VAL A 656 -7.23 8.54 9.81
N HIS A 657 -7.17 9.87 9.86
CA HIS A 657 -7.09 10.66 11.07
C HIS A 657 -8.43 11.38 11.35
N ALA A 658 -9.41 10.61 11.81
CA ALA A 658 -10.76 11.10 12.14
C ALA A 658 -10.96 11.39 13.65
N ASP A 659 -10.10 10.86 14.52
CA ASP A 659 -10.24 10.91 15.97
C ASP A 659 -8.89 10.78 16.68
N GLU A 660 -8.86 11.11 17.97
CA GLU A 660 -7.63 11.14 18.79
C GLU A 660 -6.95 9.76 18.96
N ASN A 661 -7.67 8.66 18.70
CA ASN A 661 -7.13 7.30 18.81
C ASN A 661 -6.54 6.78 17.48
N ALA A 662 -6.63 7.57 16.40
CA ALA A 662 -6.00 7.26 15.12
C ALA A 662 -4.47 7.29 15.21
N THR A 663 -3.81 6.71 14.21
CA THR A 663 -2.38 6.94 14.00
C THR A 663 -2.14 8.32 13.36
N SER A 664 -0.89 8.78 13.44
CA SER A 664 -0.49 10.01 12.78
C SER A 664 -0.60 9.90 11.26
N GLU A 665 -0.94 11.02 10.60
CA GLU A 665 -1.01 11.10 9.15
C GLU A 665 0.35 10.90 8.45
N ASP A 666 1.46 10.98 9.21
CA ASP A 666 2.82 10.80 8.70
C ASP A 666 3.14 9.35 8.31
N PHE A 667 2.37 8.38 8.79
CA PHE A 667 2.49 6.97 8.44
C PHE A 667 1.69 6.60 7.18
N TRP A 668 1.09 7.58 6.48
CA TRP A 668 0.21 7.34 5.33
C TRP A 668 0.73 8.00 4.05
N THR A 669 0.26 7.53 2.89
CA THR A 669 0.77 7.95 1.57
C THR A 669 0.80 9.46 1.37
N VAL A 670 -0.25 10.20 1.76
CA VAL A 670 -0.30 11.67 1.58
C VAL A 670 0.73 12.36 2.48
N GLY A 671 0.83 11.97 3.75
CA GLY A 671 1.85 12.49 4.67
C GLY A 671 3.27 12.19 4.20
N ASN A 672 3.51 10.95 3.75
CA ASN A 672 4.78 10.53 3.18
C ASN A 672 5.15 11.34 1.92
N ALA A 673 4.20 11.48 0.99
CA ALA A 673 4.36 12.27 -0.22
C ALA A 673 4.73 13.73 0.09
N THR A 674 4.02 14.34 1.04
CA THR A 674 4.25 15.73 1.47
C THR A 674 5.64 15.91 2.08
N ARG A 675 6.07 15.00 2.95
CA ARG A 675 7.42 15.02 3.55
C ARG A 675 8.52 14.93 2.48
N TRP A 676 8.36 14.04 1.49
CA TRP A 676 9.31 13.93 0.39
C TRP A 676 9.36 15.18 -0.48
N MET A 677 8.20 15.78 -0.79
CA MET A 677 8.15 17.04 -1.56
C MET A 677 8.82 18.19 -0.82
N LEU A 678 8.63 18.30 0.50
CA LEU A 678 9.30 19.32 1.33
C LEU A 678 10.82 19.13 1.33
N VAL A 679 11.30 17.91 1.52
CA VAL A 679 12.73 17.58 1.45
C VAL A 679 13.30 17.95 0.08
N ALA A 680 12.60 17.61 -0.99
CA ALA A 680 13.02 17.95 -2.35
C ALA A 680 13.10 19.47 -2.55
N ALA A 681 12.05 20.21 -2.17
CA ALA A 681 11.99 21.66 -2.30
C ALA A 681 13.15 22.34 -1.56
N ARG A 682 13.39 21.98 -0.29
CA ARG A 682 14.44 22.62 0.53
C ARG A 682 15.87 22.18 0.18
N LEU A 683 16.09 20.95 -0.34
CA LEU A 683 17.41 20.51 -0.80
C LEU A 683 17.81 21.16 -2.14
N ILE A 684 16.84 21.33 -3.04
CA ILE A 684 17.04 22.02 -4.32
C ILE A 684 17.21 23.53 -4.08
N GLY A 685 16.60 24.06 -3.03
CA GLY A 685 16.63 25.49 -2.69
C GLY A 685 15.53 26.26 -3.41
N LEU A 686 14.33 25.69 -3.47
CA LEU A 686 13.15 26.39 -3.94
C LEU A 686 12.65 27.34 -2.85
N GLU A 687 12.25 28.53 -3.30
CA GLU A 687 11.61 29.57 -2.49
C GLU A 687 10.11 29.61 -2.82
N PRO A 688 9.24 30.03 -1.88
CA PRO A 688 7.81 30.25 -2.14
C PRO A 688 7.56 31.18 -3.34
N GLU A 689 8.44 32.18 -3.56
CA GLU A 689 8.38 33.14 -4.66
C GLU A 689 8.73 32.54 -6.04
N HIS A 690 9.09 31.26 -6.10
CA HIS A 690 9.18 30.52 -7.36
C HIS A 690 7.81 30.00 -7.83
N LEU A 691 6.76 30.11 -7.01
CA LEU A 691 5.39 29.87 -7.43
C LEU A 691 4.92 31.03 -8.34
N GLY A 692 4.31 30.70 -9.47
CA GLY A 692 3.75 31.67 -10.44
C GLY A 692 4.76 32.28 -11.42
N LYS A 693 6.04 31.96 -11.34
CA LYS A 693 7.06 32.41 -12.32
C LYS A 693 7.15 31.43 -13.48
N GLU A 694 6.40 31.66 -14.55
CA GLU A 694 6.73 31.01 -15.82
C GLU A 694 8.14 31.42 -16.25
N ARG A 695 9.05 30.44 -16.49
CA ARG A 695 10.33 30.72 -17.12
C ARG A 695 10.09 31.17 -18.57
N GLY A 696 9.97 32.47 -18.79
CA GLY A 696 10.07 33.11 -20.11
C GLY A 696 8.75 33.45 -20.84
N GLY A 697 7.60 33.37 -20.18
CA GLY A 697 6.32 33.89 -20.69
C GLY A 697 5.98 35.27 -20.11
N PRO A 698 5.23 36.13 -20.80
CA PRO A 698 4.76 37.38 -20.22
C PRO A 698 3.91 37.08 -18.98
N VAL A 699 4.09 37.88 -17.92
CA VAL A 699 3.25 37.85 -16.71
C VAL A 699 1.79 37.73 -17.13
N PRO A 700 1.04 36.72 -16.64
CA PRO A 700 -0.35 36.54 -17.02
C PRO A 700 -1.12 37.82 -16.71
N ASP A 701 -1.74 38.41 -17.73
CA ASP A 701 -2.64 39.52 -17.57
C ASP A 701 -3.71 39.12 -16.54
N SER A 702 -3.87 39.95 -15.52
CA SER A 702 -4.79 39.92 -14.36
C SER A 702 -6.23 39.42 -14.58
N LYS A 703 -6.42 38.20 -15.10
CA LYS A 703 -7.73 37.62 -15.38
C LYS A 703 -8.03 36.48 -14.42
N THR A 704 -8.41 36.90 -13.20
CA THR A 704 -9.38 36.33 -12.23
C THR A 704 -8.85 36.50 -10.81
N ASP A 705 -9.47 37.39 -10.01
CA ASP A 705 -9.11 37.65 -8.60
C ASP A 705 -8.95 36.37 -7.76
N GLY A 706 -9.73 35.32 -8.07
CA GLY A 706 -9.66 34.04 -7.37
C GLY A 706 -8.37 33.24 -7.58
N HIS A 707 -7.69 33.40 -8.72
CA HIS A 707 -6.43 32.69 -9.00
C HIS A 707 -5.26 33.29 -8.23
N VAL A 708 -5.24 34.62 -8.10
CA VAL A 708 -4.23 35.36 -7.32
C VAL A 708 -4.39 35.05 -5.83
N GLN A 709 -5.62 35.10 -5.31
CA GLN A 709 -5.90 34.75 -3.90
C GLN A 709 -5.50 33.32 -3.56
N LYS A 710 -5.77 32.36 -4.44
CA LYS A 710 -5.36 30.96 -4.24
C LYS A 710 -3.83 30.83 -4.20
N MET A 711 -3.12 31.54 -5.08
CA MET A 711 -1.66 31.52 -5.12
C MET A 711 -1.04 32.13 -3.87
N GLU A 712 -1.58 33.25 -3.38
CA GLU A 712 -1.13 33.87 -2.12
C GLU A 712 -1.32 32.93 -0.93
N GLN A 713 -2.44 32.23 -0.86
CA GLN A 713 -2.68 31.20 0.17
C GLN A 713 -1.67 30.06 0.09
N GLU A 714 -1.37 29.55 -1.11
CA GLU A 714 -0.34 28.51 -1.31
C GLU A 714 1.04 29.01 -0.88
N MET A 715 1.41 30.25 -1.19
CA MET A 715 2.68 30.85 -0.75
C MET A 715 2.79 30.96 0.76
N GLU A 716 1.72 31.35 1.45
CA GLU A 716 1.71 31.44 2.92
C GLU A 716 1.89 30.07 3.57
N VAL A 717 1.23 29.04 3.03
CA VAL A 717 1.41 27.64 3.46
C VAL A 717 2.85 27.17 3.24
N LEU A 718 3.49 27.54 2.12
CA LEU A 718 4.90 27.20 1.88
C LEU A 718 5.84 27.91 2.87
N ARG A 719 5.58 29.17 3.21
CA ARG A 719 6.36 29.93 4.20
C ARG A 719 6.24 29.35 5.60
N SER A 720 5.06 28.87 6.00
CA SER A 720 4.87 28.23 7.31
C SER A 720 5.67 26.93 7.48
N MET A 721 6.01 26.26 6.37
CA MET A 721 6.90 25.09 6.34
C MET A 721 8.39 25.44 6.18
N GLU A 722 8.74 26.73 6.28
CA GLU A 722 10.10 27.24 6.09
C GLU A 722 10.68 26.84 4.71
N VAL A 723 9.85 26.75 3.66
CA VAL A 723 10.35 26.57 2.29
C VAL A 723 11.19 27.79 1.93
N GLY A 724 12.41 27.55 1.43
CA GLY A 724 13.45 28.57 1.20
C GLY A 724 14.66 28.44 2.12
N GLU A 725 14.45 27.90 3.33
CA GLU A 725 15.56 27.57 4.20
C GLU A 725 16.28 26.29 3.72
N LYS A 726 17.54 26.43 3.32
CA LYS A 726 18.32 25.33 2.75
C LYS A 726 18.66 24.26 3.80
N LEU A 727 18.50 22.99 3.41
CA LEU A 727 18.85 21.82 4.25
C LEU A 727 20.35 21.44 4.20
N HIS A 728 21.23 22.32 3.71
CA HIS A 728 22.64 21.99 3.51
C HIS A 728 23.56 22.41 4.67
N GLY A 729 24.53 21.56 5.01
CA GLY A 729 25.52 21.79 6.08
C GLY A 729 25.08 21.26 7.45
N LYS A 730 26.02 21.15 8.40
CA LYS A 730 25.83 20.58 9.77
C LYS A 730 24.78 21.28 10.66
N VAL A 731 24.02 22.22 10.11
CA VAL A 731 23.03 23.03 10.85
C VAL A 731 21.70 22.28 11.02
N VAL A 732 21.43 21.29 10.17
CA VAL A 732 20.21 20.47 10.26
C VAL A 732 20.59 19.07 10.74
N ASP A 733 20.58 18.90 12.06
CA ASP A 733 20.76 17.61 12.72
C ASP A 733 19.54 17.31 13.61
N GLY A 734 18.98 16.12 13.44
CA GLY A 734 18.07 15.52 14.41
C GLY A 734 16.61 15.99 14.39
N ARG A 735 16.14 16.65 13.32
CA ARG A 735 14.70 17.00 13.17
C ARG A 735 13.91 15.86 12.52
N ASN A 736 12.70 15.63 13.03
CA ASN A 736 11.70 14.81 12.34
C ASN A 736 11.08 15.62 11.19
N VAL A 737 11.05 15.06 9.97
CA VAL A 737 10.51 15.74 8.79
C VAL A 737 9.02 16.04 8.95
N TRP A 738 8.27 15.20 9.67
CA TRP A 738 6.84 15.45 9.93
C TRP A 738 6.62 16.75 10.70
N LYS A 739 7.45 17.02 11.71
CA LYS A 739 7.42 18.28 12.47
C LYS A 739 7.69 19.49 11.58
N MET A 740 8.52 19.35 10.54
CA MET A 740 8.78 20.42 9.58
C MET A 740 7.60 20.68 8.65
N VAL A 741 6.80 19.65 8.34
CA VAL A 741 5.59 19.77 7.51
C VAL A 741 4.45 20.39 8.31
N MET A 742 4.12 19.83 9.47
CA MET A 742 2.91 20.22 10.22
C MET A 742 3.11 21.44 11.12
N GLY A 743 4.33 21.68 11.62
CA GLY A 743 4.64 22.86 12.44
C GLY A 743 3.73 22.96 13.67
N SER A 744 2.96 24.05 13.75
CA SER A 744 1.98 24.30 14.83
C SER A 744 0.70 23.47 14.74
N ASP A 745 0.39 22.92 13.56
CA ASP A 745 -0.84 22.15 13.31
C ASP A 745 -0.68 20.66 13.68
N MET A 746 0.47 20.31 14.26
CA MET A 746 0.79 18.97 14.70
C MET A 746 0.06 18.62 16.00
N LEU A 747 -0.42 17.38 16.09
CA LEU A 747 -1.10 16.91 17.29
C LEU A 747 -0.11 16.50 18.39
N PRO A 748 -0.49 16.59 19.68
CA PRO A 748 0.37 16.17 20.78
C PRO A 748 0.77 14.69 20.67
N GLY A 749 2.08 14.41 20.77
CA GLY A 749 2.63 13.05 20.68
C GLY A 749 3.03 12.61 19.27
N GLU A 750 2.75 13.40 18.23
CA GLU A 750 3.23 13.13 16.88
C GLU A 750 4.72 13.52 16.71
N ALA A 751 5.38 12.90 15.72
CA ALA A 751 6.78 13.15 15.35
C ALA A 751 7.83 12.89 16.45
N GLU A 752 7.46 12.21 17.54
CA GLU A 752 8.41 11.84 18.59
C GLU A 752 9.56 11.01 18.02
N LEU A 753 10.77 11.31 18.49
CA LEU A 753 11.98 10.57 18.17
C LEU A 753 12.32 9.71 19.37
N ARG A 754 12.56 8.42 19.15
CA ARG A 754 13.05 7.50 20.19
C ARG A 754 14.56 7.35 20.19
#